data_AF-A0A379EDK5-F1
#
_entry.id   AF-A0A379EDK5-F1
#
_cell.length_a   1.000
_cell.length_b   1.000
_cell.length_c   1.000
_cell.angle_alpha   90.00
_cell.angle_beta   90.00
_cell.angle_gamma   90.00
#
_symmetry.space_group_name_H-M   'P 1'
#
loop_
_entity.id
_entity.type
_entity.pdbx_description
1 polymer ?
#
loop_
_entity_poly.entity_id
_entity_poly.type
_entity_poly.pdbx_seq_one_letter_code
_entity_poly.pdbx_strand_id
1 'polypeptide(L)'
;MKKKSTLAALLLTALLSGSPASVMAQNYNFGQLNWKKMVDLFATALQHGKNFPTDEEIATEMGMTTTDLSFIKSHVQRRDILDQKGRLIKNTYADRRVWMNLPMGSGSGGDAGYPTGVWHNDVFSLWNYTALWGSWNHSVAQIPGAWTDAAHKNGCDILGGTIFFDGASSAGAYNDWITYAGATTSDPKLAYDNYMYVKPLIHMLMYFGMDGVNINWEYKTGTVGNYKGFHKALYKYAKQVGFDGFHLGLYGSSSQLTAAQAPDWYADSDGQISDLMLNYRGEDGAENSVQNAKQANSKLGAKGLWQGFWIVSFNQDWESMADKEAQELNICLWGEHKDSRFWSYNSGSSTMEQQDHYQQFLERTFSGGNRNPLNKVGLSYSNAKMEWAGDTPPMSNWKGFADMVPERSTVKGSFPFATNFCLGNGDRYNYRGKKVSGAWYNMSAQDIVPTYRWLVLKANEKVSDAAQISKDVTPSFTHEDAFTGGTCLRLKATGSTASDIVLYRTDLTTNGAKPYALVATKKNGEKNGQLKLILFTGGQWKAYDIPQNGGNSWKEHRISLEGLAHGSKVEYVGLRVENAENGFDAYVGELQLNDGNTAKSDEVQNVDVTTTSTLVENGTTTVDLKMAWGVNHVANEYGVVYNKDANIDHFEVIYRASDTNDANVVEVGRTSQWAAFIPALDITGAKKPQVAVVAVSTDLKTVTKPEWHDIKTSSEAGAKDPFGSYGQSFLDTNAEGYNNAVRLRGVERFTVKGTPDGDYKYELPYADYLKDNSPNGVKNSARFLNYHHADKTLKVKQGETYEFTLKGFDAQVVTTGTKDDCRYCFVGGWMDFDGSGTFNYGKGVVEQPFWKDNGFYSYADGTSYANDPDKDQSTYPLDDNTKDGTEAYGERVFRAGTLRKGNPCLVKGDGLKGTIFIPEDAHVGKSRLRIVYSDAWFAGAFGPGSKTNKGYTLDIDVDIVGDNQPGRTYVDKHDVGNPDNWTIVTAVDKVANVTGVPSVQVVNGKLVFENTSKAEIYTVDGRLVQSIVAPVTAELHTANKTVLIVKLHNNKTVKSVKVVL
;
A
#
# COMPACT_ATOMS: atom_id res chain seq x y z
N MET A 1 43.74 32.92 18.18
CA MET A 1 44.78 31.86 18.08
C MET A 1 44.17 30.52 18.46
N LYS A 2 44.56 29.47 17.75
CA LYS A 2 44.81 28.07 18.19
C LYS A 2 44.12 27.51 19.46
N LYS A 3 43.34 26.42 19.23
CA LYS A 3 43.47 25.04 19.81
C LYS A 3 43.16 24.86 21.31
N LYS A 4 42.60 23.74 21.81
CA LYS A 4 42.10 22.45 21.25
C LYS A 4 41.21 21.81 22.37
N SER A 5 40.13 21.07 22.12
CA SER A 5 40.04 19.59 21.95
C SER A 5 41.01 18.78 22.87
N THR A 6 40.66 17.68 23.55
CA THR A 6 39.49 16.77 23.53
C THR A 6 39.43 16.06 24.93
N LEU A 7 38.79 14.93 25.28
CA LEU A 7 38.31 13.72 24.58
C LEU A 7 37.19 13.00 25.40
N ALA A 8 36.64 11.95 24.79
CA ALA A 8 35.79 10.84 25.28
C ALA A 8 36.17 10.12 26.60
N ALA A 9 35.34 9.23 27.18
CA ALA A 9 33.88 8.96 27.13
C ALA A 9 33.52 7.76 28.05
N LEU A 10 32.23 7.53 28.29
CA LEU A 10 31.62 6.19 28.49
C LEU A 10 30.08 6.29 28.34
N LEU A 11 29.50 5.48 27.44
CA LEU A 11 28.07 5.10 27.34
C LEU A 11 27.05 6.23 27.66
N LEU A 12 26.58 7.06 26.71
CA LEU A 12 26.09 6.74 25.37
C LEU A 12 24.92 5.75 25.36
N THR A 13 23.73 6.32 25.52
CA THR A 13 22.53 6.00 24.73
C THR A 13 22.90 5.52 23.31
N ALA A 14 22.43 4.32 22.92
CA ALA A 14 22.69 3.78 21.60
C ALA A 14 21.55 2.84 21.16
N LEU A 15 20.65 3.38 20.32
CA LEU A 15 19.62 2.64 19.55
C LEU A 15 18.53 2.03 20.48
N LEU A 16 17.23 1.97 20.15
CA LEU A 16 16.48 2.06 18.89
C LEU A 16 15.21 2.92 19.12
N SER A 17 14.45 3.40 18.12
CA SER A 17 14.61 3.22 16.67
C SER A 17 15.29 4.43 16.02
N GLY A 18 16.25 4.16 15.14
CA GLY A 18 16.80 5.19 14.27
C GLY A 18 15.76 5.58 13.21
N SER A 19 15.35 6.86 13.22
CA SER A 19 14.80 7.49 12.02
C SER A 19 15.75 7.17 10.86
N PRO A 20 15.28 6.62 9.73
CA PRO A 20 16.14 6.58 8.56
C PRO A 20 16.37 8.05 8.18
N ALA A 21 17.63 8.46 7.99
CA ALA A 21 17.92 9.78 7.43
C ALA A 21 17.34 9.77 6.01
N SER A 22 16.12 10.31 5.86
CA SER A 22 15.28 10.08 4.70
C SER A 22 15.88 10.78 3.48
N VAL A 23 16.18 9.97 2.48
CA VAL A 23 16.59 10.41 1.16
C VAL A 23 15.43 10.15 0.22
N MET A 24 15.18 11.13 -0.66
CA MET A 24 14.17 11.03 -1.71
C MET A 24 14.65 11.85 -2.90
N ALA A 25 15.09 11.15 -3.95
CA ALA A 25 15.05 11.65 -5.32
C ALA A 25 14.49 10.55 -6.23
N GLN A 26 13.26 10.72 -6.70
CA GLN A 26 12.57 9.78 -7.60
C GLN A 26 12.40 10.43 -8.97
N ASN A 27 13.46 10.33 -9.76
CA ASN A 27 13.50 10.91 -11.10
C ASN A 27 12.86 9.90 -12.08
N TYR A 28 11.53 9.92 -12.16
CA TYR A 28 10.71 9.24 -13.18
C TYR A 28 10.31 10.25 -14.27
N ASN A 29 10.71 10.05 -15.53
CA ASN A 29 10.40 11.01 -16.61
C ASN A 29 9.09 10.71 -17.37
N PHE A 30 7.98 10.60 -16.65
CA PHE A 30 6.68 10.25 -17.23
C PHE A 30 5.93 11.43 -17.88
N GLY A 31 6.39 12.68 -17.69
CA GLY A 31 5.77 13.88 -18.25
C GLY A 31 5.80 13.98 -19.79
N GLN A 32 6.48 13.06 -20.48
CA GLN A 32 6.52 12.97 -21.95
C GLN A 32 5.77 11.75 -22.51
N LEU A 33 5.26 10.84 -21.66
CA LEU A 33 4.49 9.67 -22.10
C LEU A 33 3.20 10.11 -22.80
N ASN A 34 3.00 9.64 -24.03
CA ASN A 34 1.84 9.95 -24.83
C ASN A 34 1.34 8.71 -25.58
N TRP A 35 0.13 8.26 -25.27
CA TRP A 35 -0.44 7.03 -25.84
C TRP A 35 -0.52 7.04 -27.37
N LYS A 36 -0.65 8.23 -27.98
CA LYS A 36 -0.69 8.40 -29.45
C LYS A 36 0.66 8.09 -30.09
N LYS A 37 1.74 8.72 -29.59
CA LYS A 37 3.12 8.40 -29.98
C LYS A 37 3.42 6.90 -29.77
N MET A 38 2.96 6.34 -28.65
CA MET A 38 3.18 4.92 -28.33
C MET A 38 2.49 4.01 -29.36
N VAL A 39 1.21 4.22 -29.65
CA VAL A 39 0.46 3.37 -30.58
C VAL A 39 0.90 3.59 -32.05
N ASP A 40 1.36 4.78 -32.41
CA ASP A 40 2.02 5.06 -33.70
C ASP A 40 3.38 4.35 -33.83
N LEU A 41 4.16 4.25 -32.74
CA LEU A 41 5.41 3.49 -32.73
C LEU A 41 5.15 1.98 -32.90
N PHE A 42 4.11 1.43 -32.27
CA PHE A 42 3.66 0.05 -32.50
C PHE A 42 3.14 -0.16 -33.93
N ALA A 43 2.45 0.82 -34.52
CA ALA A 43 2.08 0.78 -35.93
C ALA A 43 3.32 0.78 -36.85
N THR A 44 4.32 1.60 -36.53
CA THR A 44 5.60 1.67 -37.27
C THR A 44 6.39 0.35 -37.17
N ALA A 45 6.39 -0.29 -36.00
CA ALA A 45 6.96 -1.62 -35.81
C ALA A 45 6.28 -2.68 -36.70
N LEU A 46 4.94 -2.69 -36.71
CA LEU A 46 4.13 -3.59 -37.54
C LEU A 46 4.33 -3.36 -39.04
N GLN A 47 4.43 -2.10 -39.51
CA GLN A 47 4.79 -1.79 -40.89
C GLN A 47 6.15 -2.37 -41.30
N HIS A 48 7.13 -2.37 -40.39
CA HIS A 48 8.43 -3.01 -40.61
C HIS A 48 8.43 -4.53 -40.41
N GLY A 49 7.32 -5.12 -39.94
CA GLY A 49 7.18 -6.57 -39.72
C GLY A 49 7.69 -7.06 -38.36
N LYS A 50 7.89 -6.16 -37.39
CA LYS A 50 8.01 -6.52 -35.96
C LYS A 50 6.62 -6.52 -35.32
N ASN A 51 6.34 -7.40 -34.37
CA ASN A 51 5.11 -7.31 -33.57
C ASN A 51 5.14 -6.15 -32.55
N PHE A 52 6.33 -5.71 -32.12
CA PHE A 52 6.55 -4.67 -31.12
C PHE A 52 7.86 -3.90 -31.41
N PRO A 53 7.97 -2.62 -31.02
CA PRO A 53 9.23 -1.88 -31.01
C PRO A 53 10.14 -2.34 -29.85
N THR A 54 11.45 -2.09 -29.92
CA THR A 54 12.35 -2.43 -28.81
C THR A 54 12.23 -1.46 -27.64
N ASP A 55 12.66 -1.87 -26.45
CA ASP A 55 12.71 -1.03 -25.26
C ASP A 55 13.48 0.29 -25.48
N GLU A 56 14.54 0.29 -26.29
CA GLU A 56 15.27 1.51 -26.69
C GLU A 56 14.50 2.39 -27.69
N GLU A 57 13.78 1.78 -28.64
CA GLU A 57 12.91 2.51 -29.58
C GLU A 57 11.78 3.23 -28.81
N ILE A 58 11.18 2.57 -27.81
CA ILE A 58 10.17 3.18 -26.92
C ILE A 58 10.80 4.27 -26.04
N ALA A 59 11.89 3.96 -25.34
CA ALA A 59 12.53 4.91 -24.42
C ALA A 59 12.94 6.21 -25.13
N THR A 60 13.45 6.10 -26.37
CA THR A 60 13.81 7.24 -27.22
C THR A 60 12.60 8.09 -27.61
N GLU A 61 11.53 7.47 -28.14
CA GLU A 61 10.34 8.21 -28.62
C GLU A 61 9.50 8.82 -27.47
N MET A 62 9.54 8.21 -26.28
CA MET A 62 8.94 8.72 -25.04
C MET A 62 9.86 9.67 -24.24
N GLY A 63 11.13 9.83 -24.63
CA GLY A 63 12.10 10.71 -23.95
C GLY A 63 12.53 10.26 -22.55
N MET A 64 12.52 8.96 -22.26
CA MET A 64 12.80 8.38 -20.93
C MET A 64 13.99 7.41 -20.95
N THR A 65 14.32 6.79 -19.81
CA THR A 65 15.28 5.67 -19.76
C THR A 65 14.58 4.31 -19.91
N THR A 66 15.30 3.28 -20.34
CA THR A 66 14.83 1.89 -20.28
C THR A 66 14.60 1.42 -18.84
N THR A 67 15.36 1.95 -17.88
CA THR A 67 15.15 1.77 -16.44
C THR A 67 13.78 2.31 -16.02
N ASP A 68 13.33 3.47 -16.52
CA ASP A 68 11.98 4.01 -16.27
C ASP A 68 10.88 3.16 -16.94
N LEU A 69 11.12 2.70 -18.19
CA LEU A 69 10.20 1.84 -18.92
C LEU A 69 9.90 0.53 -18.17
N SER A 70 10.89 -0.01 -17.46
CA SER A 70 10.78 -1.23 -16.65
C SER A 70 9.83 -1.10 -15.45
N PHE A 71 9.52 0.14 -15.00
CA PHE A 71 8.50 0.38 -13.98
C PHE A 71 7.06 0.42 -14.53
N ILE A 72 6.89 0.55 -15.86
CA ILE A 72 5.59 0.57 -16.54
C ILE A 72 5.17 -0.86 -16.94
N LYS A 73 6.13 -1.69 -17.36
CA LYS A 73 5.89 -3.08 -17.78
C LYS A 73 5.59 -3.98 -16.57
N SER A 74 4.57 -4.84 -16.69
CA SER A 74 4.31 -5.96 -15.76
C SER A 74 4.84 -7.28 -16.34
N HIS A 75 5.35 -8.13 -15.46
CA HIS A 75 5.84 -9.47 -15.78
C HIS A 75 5.07 -10.57 -15.03
N VAL A 76 3.96 -10.23 -14.37
CA VAL A 76 3.06 -11.19 -13.71
C VAL A 76 1.88 -11.49 -14.64
N GLN A 77 1.71 -12.76 -15.01
CA GLN A 77 0.51 -13.21 -15.71
C GLN A 77 -0.68 -13.23 -14.75
N ARG A 78 -1.82 -12.64 -15.14
CA ARG A 78 -3.08 -12.67 -14.37
C ARG A 78 -3.46 -14.11 -14.01
N ARG A 79 -3.47 -14.43 -12.71
CA ARG A 79 -3.73 -15.78 -12.21
C ARG A 79 -5.22 -16.13 -12.31
N ASP A 80 -5.55 -17.35 -12.76
CA ASP A 80 -6.94 -17.80 -12.78
C ASP A 80 -7.54 -17.82 -11.36
N ILE A 81 -8.82 -17.45 -11.27
CA ILE A 81 -9.61 -17.68 -10.07
C ILE A 81 -10.07 -19.15 -9.95
N LEU A 82 -10.34 -19.58 -8.72
CA LEU A 82 -11.09 -20.81 -8.42
C LEU A 82 -12.53 -20.71 -8.94
N ASP A 83 -13.17 -21.86 -9.14
CA ASP A 83 -14.55 -21.92 -9.59
C ASP A 83 -15.54 -21.35 -8.55
N GLN A 84 -16.68 -20.84 -8.99
CA GLN A 84 -17.64 -20.18 -8.10
C GLN A 84 -18.76 -21.07 -7.53
N LYS A 85 -18.66 -22.41 -7.63
CA LYS A 85 -19.58 -23.33 -6.92
C LYS A 85 -19.22 -23.43 -5.43
N GLY A 86 -17.92 -23.35 -5.11
CA GLY A 86 -17.39 -23.40 -3.75
C GLY A 86 -17.59 -22.14 -2.91
N ARG A 87 -18.08 -21.03 -3.49
CA ARG A 87 -18.33 -19.73 -2.83
C ARG A 87 -19.04 -19.83 -1.48
N LEU A 88 -18.74 -18.96 -0.52
CA LEU A 88 -19.23 -19.04 0.86
C LEU A 88 -20.75 -18.88 0.96
N ILE A 89 -21.27 -17.77 0.41
CA ILE A 89 -22.70 -17.43 0.46
C ILE A 89 -23.36 -17.95 -0.83
N LYS A 90 -24.22 -18.97 -0.72
CA LYS A 90 -24.75 -19.66 -1.91
C LYS A 90 -25.76 -18.84 -2.72
N ASN A 91 -26.38 -17.82 -2.13
CA ASN A 91 -27.39 -16.99 -2.80
C ASN A 91 -26.80 -15.92 -3.74
N THR A 92 -25.50 -15.65 -3.72
CA THR A 92 -24.87 -14.72 -4.68
C THR A 92 -24.85 -15.31 -6.09
N TYR A 93 -24.96 -14.45 -7.10
CA TYR A 93 -24.82 -14.86 -8.50
C TYR A 93 -23.37 -15.18 -8.83
N ALA A 94 -23.11 -16.39 -9.35
CA ALA A 94 -21.76 -16.94 -9.46
C ALA A 94 -20.82 -16.16 -10.42
N ASP A 95 -21.38 -15.50 -11.44
CA ASP A 95 -20.62 -14.75 -12.44
C ASP A 95 -20.56 -13.22 -12.16
N ARG A 96 -21.19 -12.73 -11.06
CA ARG A 96 -21.26 -11.29 -10.70
C ARG A 96 -19.89 -10.73 -10.31
N ARG A 97 -19.64 -9.48 -10.71
CA ARG A 97 -18.34 -8.80 -10.59
C ARG A 97 -18.47 -7.40 -9.99
N VAL A 98 -17.36 -6.92 -9.41
CA VAL A 98 -17.13 -5.50 -9.11
C VAL A 98 -16.03 -4.94 -10.01
N TRP A 99 -16.30 -3.85 -10.71
CA TRP A 99 -15.29 -2.99 -11.34
C TRP A 99 -15.00 -1.83 -10.41
N MET A 100 -13.75 -1.69 -9.98
CA MET A 100 -13.26 -0.55 -9.21
C MET A 100 -12.73 0.50 -10.19
N ASN A 101 -13.62 1.38 -10.64
CA ASN A 101 -13.29 2.42 -11.60
C ASN A 101 -12.72 3.66 -10.89
N LEU A 102 -11.61 3.45 -10.17
CA LEU A 102 -11.04 4.39 -9.22
C LEU A 102 -9.59 4.79 -9.59
N PRO A 103 -9.09 5.92 -9.04
CA PRO A 103 -7.67 6.23 -9.00
C PRO A 103 -6.87 5.19 -8.22
N MET A 104 -5.58 5.04 -8.54
CA MET A 104 -4.63 4.18 -7.82
C MET A 104 -3.51 4.98 -7.16
N GLY A 105 -2.95 4.46 -6.07
CA GLY A 105 -2.04 5.24 -5.21
C GLY A 105 -2.74 6.47 -4.60
N SER A 106 -1.96 7.45 -4.16
CA SER A 106 -2.49 8.74 -3.67
C SER A 106 -2.05 9.93 -4.52
N GLY A 107 -3.04 10.74 -4.89
CA GLY A 107 -2.94 11.96 -5.68
C GLY A 107 -2.98 11.76 -7.20
N SER A 108 -3.38 12.82 -7.91
CA SER A 108 -3.23 12.92 -9.37
C SER A 108 -1.83 13.36 -9.79
N GLY A 109 -0.99 12.42 -10.22
CA GLY A 109 0.32 12.65 -10.82
C GLY A 109 0.69 11.48 -11.74
N GLY A 110 1.57 11.71 -12.72
CA GLY A 110 2.03 10.63 -13.62
C GLY A 110 2.86 9.55 -12.91
N ASP A 111 3.33 9.86 -11.71
CA ASP A 111 4.10 9.06 -10.75
C ASP A 111 3.23 8.44 -9.63
N ALA A 112 1.91 8.64 -9.64
CA ALA A 112 1.00 8.04 -8.67
C ALA A 112 1.10 6.49 -8.72
N GLY A 113 1.10 5.83 -7.56
CA GLY A 113 1.19 4.37 -7.47
C GLY A 113 2.53 3.74 -7.89
N TYR A 114 3.54 4.52 -8.32
CA TYR A 114 4.88 3.99 -8.61
C TYR A 114 5.68 3.70 -7.33
N PRO A 115 6.69 2.81 -7.38
CA PRO A 115 7.54 2.52 -6.23
C PRO A 115 8.23 3.76 -5.66
N THR A 116 8.12 3.97 -4.35
CA THR A 116 8.52 5.23 -3.68
C THR A 116 8.91 5.00 -2.23
N GLY A 117 9.64 5.95 -1.64
CA GLY A 117 9.83 6.02 -0.18
C GLY A 117 8.62 6.58 0.60
N VAL A 118 7.57 7.07 -0.08
CA VAL A 118 6.33 7.51 0.59
C VAL A 118 5.44 6.31 0.90
N TRP A 119 5.62 5.72 2.08
CA TRP A 119 4.88 4.52 2.50
C TRP A 119 3.38 4.77 2.76
N HIS A 120 3.01 5.97 3.20
CA HIS A 120 1.61 6.35 3.43
C HIS A 120 0.97 6.70 2.08
N ASN A 121 0.36 5.67 1.48
CA ASN A 121 -0.10 5.64 0.09
C ASN A 121 -1.13 4.48 -0.03
N ASP A 122 -1.96 4.48 -1.08
CA ASP A 122 -3.04 3.50 -1.23
C ASP A 122 -2.47 2.07 -1.44
N VAL A 123 -2.78 1.18 -0.50
CA VAL A 123 -2.51 -0.26 -0.57
C VAL A 123 -3.81 -1.07 -0.58
N PHE A 124 -4.59 -0.89 -1.65
CA PHE A 124 -5.80 -1.65 -1.91
C PHE A 124 -5.53 -3.17 -1.94
N SER A 125 -6.47 -3.92 -1.39
CA SER A 125 -6.23 -5.30 -0.94
C SER A 125 -7.52 -6.11 -0.72
N LEU A 126 -8.63 -5.68 -1.36
CA LEU A 126 -9.90 -6.41 -1.45
C LEU A 126 -10.15 -6.98 -2.86
N TRP A 127 -9.06 -7.34 -3.55
CA TRP A 127 -9.03 -7.99 -4.86
C TRP A 127 -9.87 -9.27 -4.93
N ASN A 128 -10.08 -9.93 -3.79
CA ASN A 128 -10.99 -11.07 -3.63
C ASN A 128 -12.46 -10.77 -3.98
N TYR A 129 -12.87 -9.52 -4.17
CA TYR A 129 -14.18 -9.17 -4.77
C TYR A 129 -14.08 -8.33 -6.05
N THR A 130 -12.90 -7.78 -6.35
CA THR A 130 -12.68 -6.97 -7.56
C THR A 130 -12.38 -7.86 -8.76
N ALA A 131 -13.02 -7.56 -9.89
CA ALA A 131 -12.81 -8.24 -11.15
C ALA A 131 -12.02 -7.41 -12.15
N LEU A 132 -12.24 -6.09 -12.16
CA LEU A 132 -11.64 -5.15 -13.09
C LEU A 132 -11.25 -3.87 -12.33
N TRP A 133 -10.11 -3.26 -12.67
CA TRP A 133 -9.66 -1.96 -12.13
C TRP A 133 -9.56 -0.92 -13.25
N GLY A 134 -10.08 0.29 -13.01
CA GLY A 134 -10.26 1.33 -14.04
C GLY A 134 -9.16 2.39 -14.16
N SER A 135 -8.25 2.48 -13.19
CA SER A 135 -6.99 3.24 -13.32
C SER A 135 -7.18 4.74 -13.64
N TRP A 136 -8.11 5.40 -12.96
CA TRP A 136 -8.69 6.67 -13.43
C TRP A 136 -7.70 7.85 -13.47
N ASN A 137 -6.68 7.88 -12.62
CA ASN A 137 -5.68 8.95 -12.56
C ASN A 137 -4.52 8.82 -13.57
N HIS A 138 -4.46 7.74 -14.38
CA HIS A 138 -3.42 7.52 -15.39
C HIS A 138 -3.95 7.61 -16.82
N SER A 139 -3.18 8.23 -17.73
CA SER A 139 -3.43 8.09 -19.17
C SER A 139 -3.04 6.69 -19.64
N VAL A 140 -3.52 6.29 -20.82
CA VAL A 140 -3.13 5.00 -21.43
C VAL A 140 -1.61 4.87 -21.54
N ALA A 141 -1.08 3.73 -21.11
CA ALA A 141 0.36 3.41 -21.01
C ALA A 141 1.18 4.29 -20.02
N GLN A 142 0.53 4.87 -19.00
CA GLN A 142 1.20 5.56 -17.88
C GLN A 142 1.07 4.82 -16.52
N ILE A 143 0.52 3.60 -16.51
CA ILE A 143 0.26 2.85 -15.27
C ILE A 143 1.54 2.20 -14.72
N PRO A 144 1.79 2.27 -13.40
CA PRO A 144 2.83 1.47 -12.77
C PRO A 144 2.52 -0.03 -12.92
N GLY A 145 3.42 -0.76 -13.56
CA GLY A 145 3.36 -2.23 -13.66
C GLY A 145 3.31 -2.91 -12.29
N ALA A 146 3.69 -2.21 -11.22
CA ALA A 146 3.53 -2.65 -9.84
C ALA A 146 2.06 -2.81 -9.38
N TRP A 147 1.14 -1.97 -9.87
CA TRP A 147 -0.28 -2.13 -9.61
C TRP A 147 -0.88 -3.27 -10.43
N THR A 148 -0.43 -3.42 -11.68
CA THR A 148 -0.77 -4.55 -12.55
C THR A 148 -0.33 -5.88 -11.94
N ASP A 149 0.90 -5.97 -11.42
CA ASP A 149 1.38 -7.14 -10.69
C ASP A 149 0.48 -7.50 -9.51
N ALA A 150 0.08 -6.53 -8.68
CA ALA A 150 -0.79 -6.77 -7.52
C ALA A 150 -2.20 -7.24 -7.93
N ALA A 151 -2.80 -6.62 -8.94
CA ALA A 151 -4.07 -7.05 -9.52
C ALA A 151 -3.96 -8.48 -10.08
N HIS A 152 -2.92 -8.76 -10.86
CA HIS A 152 -2.70 -10.04 -11.54
C HIS A 152 -2.41 -11.20 -10.60
N LYS A 153 -1.64 -11.00 -9.51
CA LYS A 153 -1.46 -11.99 -8.44
C LYS A 153 -2.80 -12.43 -7.85
N ASN A 154 -3.72 -11.48 -7.67
CA ASN A 154 -5.03 -11.71 -7.06
C ASN A 154 -6.15 -11.96 -8.09
N GLY A 155 -5.81 -12.04 -9.38
CA GLY A 155 -6.74 -12.42 -10.45
C GLY A 155 -7.76 -11.35 -10.78
N CYS A 156 -7.43 -10.08 -10.57
CA CYS A 156 -8.15 -8.92 -11.07
C CYS A 156 -7.52 -8.48 -12.40
N ASP A 157 -8.36 -8.11 -13.37
CA ASP A 157 -7.96 -7.48 -14.63
C ASP A 157 -7.76 -5.96 -14.41
N ILE A 158 -6.91 -5.30 -15.21
CA ILE A 158 -6.62 -3.86 -15.09
C ILE A 158 -6.61 -3.12 -16.44
N LEU A 159 -7.42 -2.07 -16.55
CA LEU A 159 -7.43 -1.20 -17.72
C LEU A 159 -6.15 -0.35 -17.74
N GLY A 160 -5.47 -0.32 -18.88
CA GLY A 160 -4.16 0.29 -19.14
C GLY A 160 -4.09 1.82 -19.07
N GLY A 161 -5.18 2.48 -18.65
CA GLY A 161 -5.34 3.92 -18.44
C GLY A 161 -6.65 4.45 -19.02
N THR A 162 -6.95 5.72 -18.73
CA THR A 162 -8.22 6.36 -19.09
C THR A 162 -8.06 7.43 -20.17
N ILE A 163 -8.98 7.44 -21.13
CA ILE A 163 -9.19 8.50 -22.12
C ILE A 163 -10.46 9.24 -21.72
N PHE A 164 -10.33 10.51 -21.34
CA PHE A 164 -11.40 11.28 -20.69
C PHE A 164 -11.85 12.46 -21.56
N PHE A 165 -13.15 12.57 -21.84
CA PHE A 165 -13.74 13.75 -22.49
C PHE A 165 -15.18 14.05 -22.03
N ASP A 166 -15.28 15.02 -21.12
CA ASP A 166 -16.49 15.57 -20.48
C ASP A 166 -17.23 16.67 -21.26
N GLY A 167 -16.57 17.37 -22.18
CA GLY A 167 -17.15 18.59 -22.75
C GLY A 167 -16.32 19.28 -23.83
N ALA A 168 -16.68 20.54 -24.12
CA ALA A 168 -15.99 21.35 -25.12
C ALA A 168 -14.52 21.67 -24.73
N SER A 169 -14.23 21.72 -23.42
CA SER A 169 -12.90 21.83 -22.81
C SER A 169 -11.97 20.68 -23.17
N SER A 170 -12.50 19.46 -23.25
CA SER A 170 -11.78 18.21 -23.52
C SER A 170 -11.97 17.68 -24.95
N ALA A 171 -12.56 18.49 -25.83
CA ALA A 171 -12.83 18.13 -27.23
C ALA A 171 -11.58 17.68 -28.02
N GLY A 172 -10.37 18.05 -27.58
CA GLY A 172 -9.11 17.51 -28.11
C GLY A 172 -8.97 16.00 -27.91
N ALA A 173 -9.23 15.49 -26.71
CA ALA A 173 -9.16 14.05 -26.40
C ALA A 173 -10.25 13.24 -27.12
N TYR A 174 -11.45 13.82 -27.26
CA TYR A 174 -12.50 13.26 -28.11
C TYR A 174 -12.03 13.15 -29.58
N ASN A 175 -11.51 14.25 -30.15
CA ASN A 175 -11.05 14.30 -31.54
C ASN A 175 -9.88 13.32 -31.79
N ASP A 176 -8.96 13.20 -30.83
CA ASP A 176 -7.89 12.21 -30.85
C ASP A 176 -8.45 10.79 -30.91
N TRP A 177 -9.32 10.39 -29.97
CA TRP A 177 -9.86 9.02 -29.95
C TRP A 177 -10.58 8.67 -31.25
N ILE A 178 -11.47 9.53 -31.75
CA ILE A 178 -12.21 9.26 -32.99
C ILE A 178 -11.31 9.23 -34.24
N THR A 179 -10.15 9.88 -34.21
CA THR A 179 -9.18 9.84 -35.30
C THR A 179 -8.53 8.45 -35.39
N TYR A 180 -8.09 7.90 -34.25
CA TYR A 180 -7.45 6.58 -34.20
C TYR A 180 -8.48 5.45 -34.40
N ALA A 181 -9.67 5.57 -33.80
CA ALA A 181 -10.77 4.62 -33.99
C ALA A 181 -11.39 4.67 -35.41
N GLY A 182 -11.31 5.82 -36.08
CA GLY A 182 -11.80 6.02 -37.45
C GLY A 182 -10.77 5.76 -38.56
N ALA A 183 -9.48 5.66 -38.24
CA ALA A 183 -8.42 5.50 -39.22
C ALA A 183 -8.45 4.10 -39.88
N THR A 184 -8.43 4.09 -41.22
CA THR A 184 -8.45 2.88 -42.03
C THR A 184 -7.18 2.75 -42.87
N THR A 185 -6.79 1.52 -43.21
CA THR A 185 -5.63 1.23 -44.05
C THR A 185 -5.82 -0.04 -44.87
N SER A 186 -5.13 -0.12 -46.01
CA SER A 186 -5.06 -1.29 -46.88
C SER A 186 -3.74 -2.08 -46.74
N ASP A 187 -2.79 -1.62 -45.91
CA ASP A 187 -1.60 -2.40 -45.57
C ASP A 187 -2.00 -3.63 -44.74
N PRO A 188 -1.84 -4.88 -45.23
CA PRO A 188 -2.26 -6.08 -44.51
C PRO A 188 -1.48 -6.31 -43.20
N LYS A 189 -0.32 -5.67 -43.01
CA LYS A 189 0.42 -5.75 -41.74
C LYS A 189 -0.35 -5.05 -40.62
N LEU A 190 -0.87 -3.85 -40.89
CA LEU A 190 -1.69 -3.07 -39.94
C LEU A 190 -3.17 -3.47 -39.95
N ALA A 191 -3.77 -3.60 -41.13
CA ALA A 191 -5.21 -3.67 -41.31
C ALA A 191 -5.84 -4.85 -40.57
N TYR A 192 -6.88 -4.56 -39.79
CA TYR A 192 -7.81 -5.57 -39.26
C TYR A 192 -9.24 -5.04 -39.38
N ASP A 193 -10.11 -5.77 -40.09
CA ASP A 193 -11.44 -5.30 -40.51
C ASP A 193 -11.41 -3.88 -41.12
N ASN A 194 -10.37 -3.60 -41.92
CA ASN A 194 -9.96 -2.31 -42.52
C ASN A 194 -9.42 -1.23 -41.56
N TYR A 195 -9.55 -1.39 -40.24
CA TYR A 195 -9.03 -0.43 -39.26
C TYR A 195 -7.51 -0.50 -39.11
N MET A 196 -6.87 0.66 -38.91
CA MET A 196 -5.41 0.79 -38.80
C MET A 196 -4.87 0.46 -37.41
N TYR A 197 -5.54 0.92 -36.35
CA TYR A 197 -4.99 0.89 -34.98
C TYR A 197 -5.44 -0.29 -34.12
N VAL A 198 -6.20 -1.25 -34.67
CA VAL A 198 -6.64 -2.45 -33.93
C VAL A 198 -5.45 -3.30 -33.46
N LYS A 199 -4.56 -3.70 -34.38
CA LYS A 199 -3.38 -4.51 -34.00
C LYS A 199 -2.37 -3.69 -33.18
N PRO A 200 -2.00 -2.45 -33.56
CA PRO A 200 -1.12 -1.61 -32.75
C PRO A 200 -1.58 -1.45 -31.29
N LEU A 201 -2.87 -1.20 -31.04
CA LEU A 201 -3.39 -1.02 -29.67
C LEU A 201 -3.34 -2.33 -28.87
N ILE A 202 -3.77 -3.44 -29.48
CA ILE A 202 -3.72 -4.75 -28.82
C ILE A 202 -2.28 -5.18 -28.52
N HIS A 203 -1.34 -5.01 -29.45
CA HIS A 203 0.07 -5.35 -29.25
C HIS A 203 0.71 -4.48 -28.16
N MET A 204 0.38 -3.18 -28.11
CA MET A 204 0.86 -2.26 -27.08
C MET A 204 0.37 -2.70 -25.68
N LEU A 205 -0.92 -3.02 -25.55
CA LEU A 205 -1.49 -3.51 -24.29
C LEU A 205 -0.84 -4.81 -23.82
N MET A 206 -0.71 -5.79 -24.73
CA MET A 206 -0.05 -7.06 -24.43
C MET A 206 1.42 -6.88 -24.03
N TYR A 207 2.17 -6.00 -24.70
CA TYR A 207 3.59 -5.70 -24.40
C TYR A 207 3.80 -5.09 -23.00
N PHE A 208 2.89 -4.23 -22.53
CA PHE A 208 2.95 -3.68 -21.17
C PHE A 208 2.36 -4.61 -20.11
N GLY A 209 1.64 -5.66 -20.52
CA GLY A 209 0.90 -6.56 -19.63
C GLY A 209 -0.39 -5.95 -19.09
N MET A 210 -1.04 -5.06 -19.83
CA MET A 210 -2.27 -4.34 -19.42
C MET A 210 -3.49 -4.93 -20.12
N ASP A 211 -4.62 -5.10 -19.43
CA ASP A 211 -5.78 -5.85 -19.97
C ASP A 211 -6.71 -5.03 -20.88
N GLY A 212 -6.56 -3.71 -20.97
CA GLY A 212 -7.56 -2.92 -21.70
C GLY A 212 -7.36 -1.41 -21.76
N VAL A 213 -8.41 -0.70 -22.15
CA VAL A 213 -8.50 0.77 -22.07
C VAL A 213 -9.83 1.21 -21.47
N ASN A 214 -9.83 2.35 -20.78
CA ASN A 214 -11.02 2.97 -20.20
C ASN A 214 -11.38 4.25 -20.97
N ILE A 215 -12.65 4.45 -21.31
CA ILE A 215 -13.12 5.57 -22.14
C ILE A 215 -14.30 6.25 -21.44
N ASN A 216 -14.09 7.48 -20.94
CA ASN A 216 -15.15 8.28 -20.37
C ASN A 216 -15.85 9.11 -21.46
N TRP A 217 -16.88 8.53 -22.10
CA TRP A 217 -17.55 9.13 -23.26
C TRP A 217 -18.76 9.99 -22.85
N GLU A 218 -18.50 11.19 -22.36
CA GLU A 218 -19.54 12.17 -22.02
C GLU A 218 -19.76 13.24 -23.10
N TYR A 219 -18.71 13.61 -23.84
CA TYR A 219 -18.84 14.53 -24.97
C TYR A 219 -19.40 13.84 -26.23
N LYS A 220 -20.46 14.41 -26.82
CA LYS A 220 -21.12 13.92 -28.06
C LYS A 220 -21.54 12.44 -27.99
N THR A 221 -22.15 12.01 -26.88
CA THR A 221 -22.60 10.62 -26.61
C THR A 221 -23.39 9.95 -27.75
N GLY A 222 -24.18 10.71 -28.51
CA GLY A 222 -24.89 10.22 -29.70
C GLY A 222 -24.01 9.76 -30.88
N THR A 223 -22.68 9.85 -30.77
CA THR A 223 -21.73 9.41 -31.82
C THR A 223 -21.03 8.08 -31.52
N VAL A 224 -21.19 7.49 -30.32
CA VAL A 224 -20.58 6.21 -29.91
C VAL A 224 -20.78 5.11 -30.96
N GLY A 225 -22.02 4.94 -31.44
CA GLY A 225 -22.41 3.91 -32.41
C GLY A 225 -21.65 3.97 -33.75
N ASN A 226 -21.09 5.13 -34.11
CA ASN A 226 -20.27 5.28 -35.33
C ASN A 226 -18.94 4.50 -35.24
N TYR A 227 -18.44 4.25 -34.02
CA TYR A 227 -17.12 3.64 -33.76
C TYR A 227 -17.23 2.20 -33.27
N LYS A 228 -18.44 1.66 -33.09
CA LYS A 228 -18.66 0.28 -32.61
C LYS A 228 -18.01 -0.79 -33.47
N GLY A 229 -17.81 -0.53 -34.77
CA GLY A 229 -17.06 -1.42 -35.66
C GLY A 229 -15.59 -1.59 -35.24
N PHE A 230 -14.92 -0.50 -34.83
CA PHE A 230 -13.56 -0.52 -34.31
C PHE A 230 -13.50 -1.28 -32.97
N HIS A 231 -14.46 -1.05 -32.07
CA HIS A 231 -14.51 -1.76 -30.79
C HIS A 231 -14.76 -3.27 -30.99
N LYS A 232 -15.71 -3.68 -31.84
CA LYS A 232 -15.91 -5.09 -32.21
C LYS A 232 -14.65 -5.70 -32.82
N ALA A 233 -13.93 -4.93 -33.65
CA ALA A 233 -12.66 -5.37 -34.25
C ALA A 233 -11.54 -5.58 -33.20
N LEU A 234 -11.46 -4.75 -32.14
CA LEU A 234 -10.55 -4.97 -31.01
C LEU A 234 -10.83 -6.29 -30.28
N TYR A 235 -12.06 -6.53 -29.82
CA TYR A 235 -12.43 -7.80 -29.15
C TYR A 235 -12.18 -9.02 -30.04
N LYS A 236 -12.51 -8.91 -31.34
CA LYS A 236 -12.33 -9.97 -32.33
C LYS A 236 -10.84 -10.26 -32.57
N TYR A 237 -9.99 -9.25 -32.64
CA TYR A 237 -8.54 -9.42 -32.81
C TYR A 237 -7.86 -9.93 -31.53
N ALA A 238 -8.18 -9.37 -30.37
CA ALA A 238 -7.68 -9.84 -29.07
C ALA A 238 -7.91 -11.34 -28.89
N LYS A 239 -9.14 -11.80 -29.15
CA LYS A 239 -9.47 -13.23 -29.13
C LYS A 239 -8.72 -14.06 -30.20
N GLN A 240 -8.45 -13.49 -31.38
CA GLN A 240 -7.67 -14.16 -32.41
C GLN A 240 -6.20 -14.37 -31.99
N VAL A 241 -5.65 -13.50 -31.15
CA VAL A 241 -4.27 -13.60 -30.61
C VAL A 241 -4.20 -14.26 -29.21
N GLY A 242 -5.31 -14.81 -28.71
CA GLY A 242 -5.36 -15.47 -27.39
C GLY A 242 -5.35 -14.51 -26.19
N PHE A 243 -5.56 -13.21 -26.41
CA PHE A 243 -5.70 -12.21 -25.36
C PHE A 243 -7.13 -12.23 -24.78
N ASP A 244 -7.49 -13.35 -24.13
CA ASP A 244 -8.82 -13.63 -23.59
C ASP A 244 -9.25 -12.72 -22.42
N GLY A 245 -8.33 -11.88 -21.90
CA GLY A 245 -8.59 -10.87 -20.87
C GLY A 245 -8.92 -9.47 -21.40
N PHE A 246 -8.97 -9.25 -22.72
CA PHE A 246 -9.12 -7.90 -23.26
C PHE A 246 -10.44 -7.21 -22.86
N HIS A 247 -10.33 -6.00 -22.33
CA HIS A 247 -11.44 -5.15 -21.92
C HIS A 247 -11.40 -3.76 -22.61
N LEU A 248 -12.56 -3.28 -23.05
CA LEU A 248 -12.79 -1.89 -23.44
C LEU A 248 -13.87 -1.32 -22.54
N GLY A 249 -13.45 -0.70 -21.44
CA GLY A 249 -14.34 -0.01 -20.51
C GLY A 249 -14.90 1.25 -21.15
N LEU A 250 -16.22 1.38 -21.16
CA LEU A 250 -16.92 2.53 -21.72
C LEU A 250 -17.93 3.07 -20.71
N TYR A 251 -17.80 4.33 -20.32
CA TYR A 251 -18.87 5.03 -19.60
C TYR A 251 -19.92 5.52 -20.59
N GLY A 252 -21.17 5.12 -20.36
CA GLY A 252 -22.35 5.63 -21.07
C GLY A 252 -23.18 6.52 -20.15
N SER A 253 -23.48 7.75 -20.58
CA SER A 253 -24.18 8.77 -19.77
C SER A 253 -25.65 8.46 -19.41
N SER A 254 -26.12 7.22 -19.58
CA SER A 254 -27.50 6.79 -19.39
C SER A 254 -27.57 5.75 -18.28
N SER A 255 -28.49 5.93 -17.33
CA SER A 255 -28.51 5.15 -16.09
C SER A 255 -29.04 3.73 -16.25
N GLN A 256 -29.85 3.47 -17.27
CA GLN A 256 -30.40 2.16 -17.59
C GLN A 256 -30.12 1.83 -19.06
N LEU A 257 -29.88 0.56 -19.38
CA LEU A 257 -29.65 0.15 -20.77
C LEU A 257 -30.98 0.00 -21.51
N THR A 258 -31.29 0.88 -22.46
CA THR A 258 -32.45 0.67 -23.36
C THR A 258 -32.11 -0.24 -24.53
N ALA A 259 -33.12 -0.94 -25.07
CA ALA A 259 -33.00 -1.76 -26.28
C ALA A 259 -32.51 -0.99 -27.52
N ALA A 260 -32.65 0.35 -27.55
CA ALA A 260 -32.14 1.18 -28.63
C ALA A 260 -30.64 1.50 -28.49
N GLN A 261 -30.12 1.63 -27.26
CA GLN A 261 -28.70 1.90 -26.99
C GLN A 261 -27.85 0.63 -27.03
N ALA A 262 -28.41 -0.52 -26.60
CA ALA A 262 -27.70 -1.78 -26.53
C ALA A 262 -26.89 -2.14 -27.80
N PRO A 263 -27.45 -2.09 -29.03
CA PRO A 263 -26.71 -2.42 -30.25
C PRO A 263 -25.67 -1.37 -30.70
N ASP A 264 -25.59 -0.21 -30.04
CA ASP A 264 -24.60 0.83 -30.36
C ASP A 264 -23.53 1.02 -29.27
N TRP A 265 -23.88 0.77 -28.00
CA TRP A 265 -22.99 0.99 -26.85
C TRP A 265 -22.46 -0.32 -26.26
N TYR A 266 -23.28 -1.36 -26.17
CA TYR A 266 -22.98 -2.56 -25.38
C TYR A 266 -22.56 -3.78 -26.23
N ALA A 267 -23.48 -4.30 -27.04
CA ALA A 267 -23.30 -5.50 -27.85
C ALA A 267 -24.42 -5.58 -28.90
N ASP A 268 -24.13 -6.19 -30.04
CA ASP A 268 -25.14 -6.59 -31.03
C ASP A 268 -24.99 -8.08 -31.39
N SER A 269 -25.72 -8.56 -32.41
CA SER A 269 -25.71 -9.96 -32.85
C SER A 269 -24.31 -10.50 -33.20
N ASP A 270 -23.39 -9.62 -33.57
CA ASP A 270 -22.08 -10.00 -34.09
C ASP A 270 -21.06 -10.13 -32.95
N GLY A 271 -21.20 -9.34 -31.87
CA GLY A 271 -20.28 -9.38 -30.73
C GLY A 271 -20.44 -8.25 -29.72
N GLN A 272 -19.52 -8.22 -28.75
CA GLN A 272 -19.40 -7.18 -27.73
C GLN A 272 -18.80 -5.90 -28.31
N ILE A 273 -19.35 -4.75 -27.91
CA ILE A 273 -18.90 -3.40 -28.28
C ILE A 273 -18.14 -2.76 -27.12
N SER A 274 -18.51 -3.03 -25.87
CA SER A 274 -17.78 -2.55 -24.69
C SER A 274 -18.06 -3.38 -23.44
N ASP A 275 -17.25 -3.15 -22.41
CA ASP A 275 -17.66 -3.30 -21.02
C ASP A 275 -18.34 -1.99 -20.59
N LEU A 276 -19.67 -1.97 -20.71
CA LEU A 276 -20.48 -0.77 -20.56
C LEU A 276 -20.77 -0.48 -19.08
N MET A 277 -20.20 0.60 -18.56
CA MET A 277 -20.61 1.24 -17.33
C MET A 277 -21.79 2.18 -17.61
N LEU A 278 -22.95 1.87 -17.03
CA LEU A 278 -24.11 2.76 -17.00
C LEU A 278 -23.90 3.91 -16.01
N ASN A 279 -24.58 5.02 -16.23
CA ASN A 279 -24.62 6.16 -15.32
C ASN A 279 -25.31 5.79 -13.99
N TYR A 280 -25.10 6.60 -12.96
CA TYR A 280 -25.64 6.45 -11.61
C TYR A 280 -27.16 6.51 -11.59
N ARG A 281 -27.78 5.89 -10.57
CA ARG A 281 -29.24 5.85 -10.35
C ARG A 281 -29.99 5.07 -11.43
N GLY A 282 -29.62 3.81 -11.62
CA GLY A 282 -30.23 2.88 -12.56
C GLY A 282 -30.76 1.59 -11.92
N GLU A 283 -30.68 1.48 -10.60
CA GLU A 283 -30.91 0.28 -9.82
C GLU A 283 -32.37 -0.21 -9.93
N ASP A 284 -33.31 0.75 -9.99
CA ASP A 284 -34.75 0.54 -10.19
C ASP A 284 -35.11 -0.06 -11.56
N GLY A 285 -34.19 -0.02 -12.52
CA GLY A 285 -34.29 -0.63 -13.85
C GLY A 285 -33.21 -1.67 -14.13
N ALA A 286 -32.58 -2.24 -13.09
CA ALA A 286 -31.54 -3.24 -13.24
C ALA A 286 -32.01 -4.48 -14.02
N GLU A 287 -33.22 -5.01 -13.74
CA GLU A 287 -33.81 -6.09 -14.54
C GLU A 287 -33.95 -5.68 -16.01
N ASN A 288 -34.58 -4.54 -16.31
CA ASN A 288 -34.82 -4.10 -17.69
C ASN A 288 -33.49 -3.98 -18.46
N SER A 289 -32.43 -3.51 -17.80
CA SER A 289 -31.09 -3.42 -18.37
C SER A 289 -30.50 -4.81 -18.68
N VAL A 290 -30.68 -5.78 -17.78
CA VAL A 290 -30.30 -7.20 -18.01
C VAL A 290 -31.11 -7.84 -19.15
N GLN A 291 -32.41 -7.59 -19.25
CA GLN A 291 -33.24 -8.14 -20.33
C GLN A 291 -32.86 -7.53 -21.69
N ASN A 292 -32.63 -6.22 -21.77
CA ASN A 292 -32.19 -5.54 -22.99
C ASN A 292 -30.80 -6.01 -23.45
N ALA A 293 -29.88 -6.27 -22.50
CA ALA A 293 -28.57 -6.89 -22.78
C ALA A 293 -28.72 -8.28 -23.40
N LYS A 294 -29.56 -9.14 -22.81
CA LYS A 294 -29.89 -10.49 -23.32
C LYS A 294 -30.58 -10.46 -24.67
N GLN A 295 -31.43 -9.47 -24.94
CA GLN A 295 -32.10 -9.27 -26.23
C GLN A 295 -31.11 -8.88 -27.32
N ALA A 296 -30.14 -8.00 -27.01
CA ALA A 296 -29.14 -7.54 -27.96
C ALA A 296 -28.05 -8.59 -28.25
N ASN A 297 -27.59 -9.33 -27.24
CA ASN A 297 -26.71 -10.49 -27.45
C ASN A 297 -26.94 -11.59 -26.39
N SER A 298 -27.69 -12.62 -26.76
CA SER A 298 -28.06 -13.75 -25.88
C SER A 298 -26.90 -14.70 -25.54
N LYS A 299 -25.73 -14.58 -26.18
CA LYS A 299 -24.52 -15.35 -25.84
C LYS A 299 -23.66 -14.64 -24.79
N LEU A 300 -23.64 -13.30 -24.82
CA LEU A 300 -22.94 -12.47 -23.85
C LEU A 300 -23.79 -12.25 -22.58
N GLY A 301 -25.11 -12.15 -22.73
CA GLY A 301 -26.01 -11.82 -21.62
C GLY A 301 -25.69 -10.44 -21.06
N ALA A 302 -25.60 -10.30 -19.73
CA ALA A 302 -25.18 -9.07 -19.05
C ALA A 302 -23.69 -9.07 -18.64
N LYS A 303 -22.85 -10.00 -19.14
CA LYS A 303 -21.50 -10.26 -18.59
C LYS A 303 -20.52 -9.10 -18.59
N GLY A 304 -20.68 -8.18 -19.55
CA GLY A 304 -19.92 -6.92 -19.67
C GLY A 304 -20.78 -5.69 -19.41
N LEU A 305 -21.95 -5.82 -18.76
CA LEU A 305 -22.79 -4.70 -18.38
C LEU A 305 -22.62 -4.42 -16.88
N TRP A 306 -22.43 -3.16 -16.53
CA TRP A 306 -22.10 -2.73 -15.18
C TRP A 306 -22.95 -1.53 -14.77
N GLN A 307 -23.64 -1.61 -13.64
CA GLN A 307 -24.31 -0.45 -13.03
C GLN A 307 -23.27 0.44 -12.35
N GLY A 308 -23.17 1.70 -12.75
CA GLY A 308 -22.31 2.68 -12.10
C GLY A 308 -22.90 3.17 -10.77
N PHE A 309 -22.04 3.37 -9.77
CA PHE A 309 -22.37 3.97 -8.47
C PHE A 309 -21.39 5.09 -8.12
N TRP A 310 -21.91 6.28 -7.80
CA TRP A 310 -21.09 7.41 -7.36
C TRP A 310 -20.88 7.36 -5.84
N ILE A 311 -19.74 6.82 -5.41
CA ILE A 311 -19.47 6.48 -4.00
C ILE A 311 -19.10 7.68 -3.11
N VAL A 312 -19.13 8.92 -3.64
CA VAL A 312 -19.16 10.15 -2.83
C VAL A 312 -20.32 10.13 -1.83
N SER A 313 -21.44 9.50 -2.18
CA SER A 313 -22.46 9.10 -1.21
C SER A 313 -22.87 7.65 -1.42
N PHE A 314 -22.83 6.84 -0.36
CA PHE A 314 -23.26 5.44 -0.41
C PHE A 314 -24.79 5.26 -0.27
N ASN A 315 -25.56 6.35 -0.31
CA ASN A 315 -27.01 6.32 -0.15
C ASN A 315 -27.71 6.12 -1.50
N GLN A 316 -27.57 4.92 -2.05
CA GLN A 316 -28.14 4.45 -3.32
C GLN A 316 -29.14 3.30 -3.03
N ASP A 317 -29.92 2.88 -4.02
CA ASP A 317 -30.83 1.72 -3.87
C ASP A 317 -30.10 0.39 -4.08
N TRP A 318 -29.33 0.00 -3.07
CA TRP A 318 -28.62 -1.28 -3.08
C TRP A 318 -29.53 -2.50 -2.91
N GLU A 319 -30.79 -2.32 -2.51
CA GLU A 319 -31.72 -3.44 -2.29
C GLU A 319 -32.27 -3.96 -3.62
N SER A 320 -32.66 -3.09 -4.56
CA SER A 320 -33.00 -3.50 -5.93
C SER A 320 -31.85 -4.21 -6.67
N MET A 321 -30.60 -3.94 -6.30
CA MET A 321 -29.44 -4.66 -6.84
C MET A 321 -29.25 -6.06 -6.24
N ALA A 322 -29.91 -6.39 -5.13
CA ALA A 322 -29.93 -7.73 -4.54
C ALA A 322 -31.04 -8.62 -5.14
N ASP A 323 -32.00 -8.04 -5.88
CA ASP A 323 -33.11 -8.78 -6.46
C ASP A 323 -32.66 -9.85 -7.46
N LYS A 324 -33.42 -10.96 -7.49
CA LYS A 324 -33.10 -12.17 -8.24
C LYS A 324 -33.05 -11.93 -9.76
N GLU A 325 -33.82 -10.99 -10.27
CA GLU A 325 -33.87 -10.62 -11.68
C GLU A 325 -32.78 -9.57 -12.05
N ALA A 326 -32.27 -8.84 -11.06
CA ALA A 326 -31.16 -7.89 -11.17
C ALA A 326 -29.77 -8.53 -10.94
N GLN A 327 -29.70 -9.73 -10.34
CA GLN A 327 -28.44 -10.35 -9.85
C GLN A 327 -27.34 -10.55 -10.91
N GLU A 328 -27.70 -10.58 -12.20
CA GLU A 328 -26.75 -10.71 -13.31
C GLU A 328 -26.03 -9.40 -13.65
N LEU A 329 -26.57 -8.25 -13.25
CA LEU A 329 -25.96 -6.94 -13.47
C LEU A 329 -24.75 -6.77 -12.54
N ASN A 330 -23.59 -6.42 -13.11
CA ASN A 330 -22.38 -6.19 -12.34
C ASN A 330 -22.38 -4.80 -11.69
N ILE A 331 -21.48 -4.58 -10.74
CA ILE A 331 -21.36 -3.33 -9.98
C ILE A 331 -20.09 -2.60 -10.44
N CYS A 332 -20.18 -1.31 -10.76
CA CYS A 332 -19.03 -0.46 -11.03
C CYS A 332 -18.99 0.71 -10.04
N LEU A 333 -17.92 0.84 -9.26
CA LEU A 333 -17.76 1.88 -8.25
C LEU A 333 -16.85 2.99 -8.79
N TRP A 334 -17.35 4.22 -8.80
CA TRP A 334 -16.61 5.42 -9.20
C TRP A 334 -16.79 6.52 -8.14
N GLY A 335 -15.76 7.33 -7.91
CA GLY A 335 -15.78 8.39 -6.90
C GLY A 335 -15.23 9.70 -7.43
N GLU A 336 -13.90 9.77 -7.54
CA GLU A 336 -13.14 10.98 -7.83
C GLU A 336 -12.03 10.73 -8.85
N HIS A 337 -11.47 11.83 -9.39
CA HIS A 337 -10.43 11.76 -10.42
C HIS A 337 -9.00 11.55 -9.90
N LYS A 338 -8.76 11.67 -8.58
CA LYS A 338 -7.41 11.88 -8.01
C LYS A 338 -6.98 10.83 -6.99
N ASP A 339 -7.86 10.56 -6.03
CA ASP A 339 -7.67 9.58 -4.96
C ASP A 339 -8.95 8.74 -4.87
N SER A 340 -8.82 7.48 -4.48
CA SER A 340 -9.94 6.63 -4.09
C SER A 340 -10.78 7.31 -2.99
N ARG A 341 -12.12 7.19 -3.02
CA ARG A 341 -12.94 7.67 -1.90
C ARG A 341 -12.75 6.85 -0.61
N PHE A 342 -12.31 5.61 -0.73
CA PHE A 342 -11.87 4.84 0.43
C PHE A 342 -10.59 5.43 1.06
N TRP A 343 -9.76 6.10 0.27
CA TRP A 343 -8.56 6.80 0.75
C TRP A 343 -8.87 8.21 1.26
N SER A 344 -9.56 9.05 0.49
CA SER A 344 -9.79 10.47 0.86
C SER A 344 -10.88 10.72 1.93
N TYR A 345 -11.71 9.72 2.26
CA TYR A 345 -12.60 9.73 3.44
C TYR A 345 -12.09 8.87 4.60
N ASN A 346 -10.93 8.22 4.43
CA ASN A 346 -10.20 7.65 5.56
C ASN A 346 -9.75 8.78 6.49
N SER A 347 -9.61 8.47 7.78
CA SER A 347 -9.16 9.42 8.79
C SER A 347 -8.57 8.70 9.99
N GLY A 348 -7.56 9.30 10.60
CA GLY A 348 -6.87 8.76 11.76
C GLY A 348 -5.87 9.79 12.29
N SER A 349 -5.57 9.68 13.57
CA SER A 349 -4.76 10.60 14.35
C SER A 349 -3.28 10.56 13.95
N SER A 350 -2.82 9.45 13.38
CA SER A 350 -1.48 9.24 12.82
C SER A 350 -1.56 8.53 11.46
N THR A 351 -0.48 8.57 10.68
CA THR A 351 -0.40 7.80 9.41
C THR A 351 -0.47 6.29 9.60
N MET A 352 -0.12 5.80 10.80
CA MET A 352 -0.24 4.42 11.26
C MET A 352 -1.72 4.04 11.48
N GLU A 353 -2.45 4.82 12.27
CA GLU A 353 -3.89 4.61 12.49
C GLU A 353 -4.68 4.75 11.17
N GLN A 354 -4.31 5.72 10.32
CA GLN A 354 -4.91 5.86 8.99
C GLN A 354 -4.73 4.58 8.15
N GLN A 355 -3.57 3.93 8.14
CA GLN A 355 -3.41 2.69 7.36
C GLN A 355 -4.23 1.52 7.93
N ASP A 356 -4.34 1.35 9.25
CA ASP A 356 -5.26 0.36 9.84
C ASP A 356 -6.74 0.69 9.51
N HIS A 357 -7.15 1.94 9.71
CA HIS A 357 -8.51 2.40 9.40
C HIS A 357 -8.87 2.21 7.94
N TYR A 358 -7.94 2.41 7.00
CA TYR A 358 -8.11 2.11 5.58
C TYR A 358 -8.42 0.64 5.36
N GLN A 359 -7.61 -0.27 5.92
CA GLN A 359 -7.84 -1.72 5.83
C GLN A 359 -9.20 -2.11 6.45
N GLN A 360 -9.54 -1.55 7.61
CA GLN A 360 -10.84 -1.78 8.23
C GLN A 360 -12.00 -1.23 7.37
N PHE A 361 -11.84 -0.11 6.66
CA PHE A 361 -12.88 0.53 5.85
C PHE A 361 -13.19 -0.30 4.60
N LEU A 362 -12.14 -0.81 3.92
CA LEU A 362 -12.31 -1.78 2.86
C LEU A 362 -13.03 -3.04 3.38
N GLU A 363 -12.63 -3.59 4.53
CA GLU A 363 -13.28 -4.76 5.14
C GLU A 363 -14.76 -4.54 5.46
N ARG A 364 -15.12 -3.38 6.03
CA ARG A 364 -16.52 -3.02 6.32
C ARG A 364 -17.35 -2.87 5.05
N THR A 365 -16.75 -2.37 3.98
CA THR A 365 -17.39 -2.20 2.66
C THR A 365 -17.62 -3.54 1.96
N PHE A 366 -16.62 -4.42 1.93
CA PHE A 366 -16.66 -5.66 1.17
C PHE A 366 -17.21 -6.84 1.99
N SER A 367 -16.70 -7.09 3.20
CA SER A 367 -17.15 -8.18 4.08
C SER A 367 -18.34 -7.80 4.99
N GLY A 368 -18.80 -6.54 4.93
CA GLY A 368 -19.90 -6.02 5.74
C GLY A 368 -19.45 -5.38 7.05
N GLY A 369 -20.27 -4.49 7.61
CA GLY A 369 -19.91 -3.60 8.72
C GLY A 369 -19.43 -4.28 10.00
N ASN A 370 -19.81 -5.54 10.20
CA ASN A 370 -19.33 -6.42 11.27
C ASN A 370 -17.95 -7.09 10.99
N ARG A 371 -17.27 -6.75 9.88
CA ARG A 371 -15.98 -7.29 9.39
C ARG A 371 -15.92 -8.83 9.25
N ASN A 372 -17.07 -9.50 9.10
CA ASN A 372 -17.18 -10.94 8.87
C ASN A 372 -18.39 -11.21 7.95
N PRO A 373 -18.22 -11.88 6.79
CA PRO A 373 -19.25 -11.99 5.76
C PRO A 373 -20.49 -12.82 6.19
N LEU A 374 -20.42 -13.59 7.28
CA LEU A 374 -21.58 -14.29 7.84
C LEU A 374 -22.31 -13.49 8.94
N ASN A 375 -21.64 -12.52 9.57
CA ASN A 375 -22.23 -11.75 10.68
C ASN A 375 -23.11 -10.60 10.18
N LYS A 376 -24.31 -10.92 9.68
CA LYS A 376 -25.23 -9.95 9.08
C LYS A 376 -26.17 -9.26 10.09
N VAL A 377 -25.94 -9.47 11.38
CA VAL A 377 -26.78 -8.95 12.48
C VAL A 377 -26.69 -7.43 12.55
N GLY A 378 -27.83 -6.74 12.44
CA GLY A 378 -27.93 -5.28 12.51
C GLY A 378 -27.51 -4.54 11.23
N LEU A 379 -27.18 -5.24 10.15
CA LEU A 379 -26.71 -4.64 8.90
C LEU A 379 -27.84 -4.46 7.88
N SER A 380 -27.77 -3.37 7.11
CA SER A 380 -28.76 -2.96 6.11
C SER A 380 -28.12 -2.61 4.76
N TYR A 381 -28.95 -2.55 3.71
CA TYR A 381 -28.60 -1.97 2.43
C TYR A 381 -28.71 -0.44 2.42
N SER A 382 -29.50 0.15 3.33
CA SER A 382 -29.78 1.60 3.37
C SER A 382 -28.95 2.33 4.44
N ASN A 383 -28.83 3.66 4.31
CA ASN A 383 -28.23 4.57 5.31
C ASN A 383 -26.74 4.34 5.66
N ALA A 384 -25.99 3.63 4.81
CA ALA A 384 -24.54 3.50 4.95
C ALA A 384 -23.81 4.86 4.81
N LYS A 385 -22.66 5.01 5.48
CA LYS A 385 -21.84 6.24 5.52
C LYS A 385 -20.39 5.93 5.21
N MET A 386 -19.78 6.70 4.29
CA MET A 386 -18.36 6.59 3.92
C MET A 386 -17.43 7.42 4.81
N GLU A 387 -17.98 8.43 5.51
CA GLU A 387 -17.28 9.24 6.52
C GLU A 387 -17.60 8.70 7.94
N TRP A 388 -16.76 9.02 8.93
CA TRP A 388 -17.02 8.74 10.35
C TRP A 388 -18.20 9.59 10.88
N ALA A 389 -18.86 9.12 11.94
CA ALA A 389 -19.95 9.82 12.63
C ALA A 389 -19.78 9.73 14.15
N GLY A 390 -18.98 10.65 14.71
CA GLY A 390 -18.40 10.47 16.04
C GLY A 390 -17.55 9.20 16.09
N ASP A 391 -17.62 8.46 17.19
CA ASP A 391 -16.98 7.14 17.34
C ASP A 391 -17.55 6.06 16.40
N THR A 392 -18.62 6.34 15.63
CA THR A 392 -19.21 5.37 14.70
C THR A 392 -18.34 5.22 13.44
N PRO A 393 -17.75 4.05 13.17
CA PRO A 393 -16.88 3.88 12.02
C PRO A 393 -17.67 3.84 10.70
N PRO A 394 -17.09 4.33 9.57
CA PRO A 394 -17.66 4.20 8.23
C PRO A 394 -18.18 2.78 7.93
N MET A 395 -19.29 2.68 7.22
CA MET A 395 -19.85 1.41 6.73
C MET A 395 -20.20 0.37 7.82
N SER A 396 -20.21 0.75 9.10
CA SER A 396 -20.48 -0.15 10.25
C SER A 396 -21.89 -0.76 10.24
N ASN A 397 -22.85 -0.13 9.57
CA ASN A 397 -24.22 -0.61 9.36
C ASN A 397 -24.47 -1.24 7.97
N TRP A 398 -23.48 -1.27 7.08
CA TRP A 398 -23.62 -1.77 5.71
C TRP A 398 -23.54 -3.30 5.63
N LYS A 399 -24.38 -3.91 4.78
CA LYS A 399 -24.48 -5.38 4.65
C LYS A 399 -23.23 -6.07 4.11
N GLY A 400 -22.42 -5.37 3.30
CA GLY A 400 -21.22 -5.90 2.65
C GLY A 400 -21.48 -6.40 1.23
N PHE A 401 -20.57 -6.09 0.30
CA PHE A 401 -20.65 -6.64 -1.06
C PHE A 401 -20.61 -8.17 -1.10
N ALA A 402 -20.05 -8.85 -0.11
CA ALA A 402 -20.08 -10.30 0.06
C ALA A 402 -21.51 -10.90 0.10
N ASP A 403 -22.55 -10.13 0.45
CA ASP A 403 -23.94 -10.60 0.37
C ASP A 403 -24.46 -10.68 -1.07
N MET A 404 -23.83 -9.96 -2.01
CA MET A 404 -24.28 -9.74 -3.39
C MET A 404 -23.31 -10.33 -4.44
N VAL A 405 -22.02 -10.40 -4.12
CA VAL A 405 -20.89 -10.73 -5.00
C VAL A 405 -20.12 -11.91 -4.38
N PRO A 406 -19.80 -12.97 -5.15
CA PRO A 406 -19.04 -14.11 -4.66
C PRO A 406 -17.55 -13.79 -4.45
N GLU A 407 -16.91 -14.45 -3.49
CA GLU A 407 -15.49 -14.27 -3.23
C GLU A 407 -14.59 -15.00 -4.26
N ARG A 408 -13.50 -14.36 -4.65
CA ARG A 408 -12.47 -14.84 -5.61
C ARG A 408 -11.22 -15.28 -4.85
N SER A 409 -10.52 -16.27 -5.38
CA SER A 409 -9.19 -16.70 -4.91
C SER A 409 -8.38 -17.26 -6.06
N THR A 410 -7.09 -16.94 -6.13
CA THR A 410 -6.13 -17.44 -7.13
C THR A 410 -5.17 -18.50 -6.56
N VAL A 411 -5.44 -19.00 -5.34
CA VAL A 411 -4.58 -19.95 -4.62
C VAL A 411 -4.89 -21.38 -5.08
N LYS A 412 -4.41 -21.72 -6.28
CA LYS A 412 -4.55 -23.02 -6.96
C LYS A 412 -3.19 -23.55 -7.38
N GLY A 413 -3.07 -24.87 -7.52
CA GLY A 413 -1.89 -25.55 -8.08
C GLY A 413 -1.31 -26.59 -7.13
N SER A 414 0.02 -26.75 -7.18
CA SER A 414 0.77 -27.57 -6.23
C SER A 414 1.46 -26.70 -5.18
N PHE A 415 1.91 -27.30 -4.08
CA PHE A 415 2.85 -26.64 -3.16
C PHE A 415 4.14 -26.22 -3.91
N PRO A 416 4.75 -25.08 -3.53
CA PRO A 416 4.46 -24.28 -2.34
C PRO A 416 3.34 -23.23 -2.48
N PHE A 417 3.00 -22.61 -1.35
CA PHE A 417 2.24 -21.37 -1.25
C PHE A 417 2.80 -20.56 -0.07
N ALA A 418 2.94 -19.23 -0.21
CA ALA A 418 3.43 -18.38 0.87
C ALA A 418 2.72 -17.01 0.91
N THR A 419 2.81 -16.38 2.08
CA THR A 419 2.45 -14.98 2.33
C THR A 419 3.24 -14.47 3.56
N ASN A 420 3.72 -13.24 3.52
CA ASN A 420 4.23 -12.51 4.68
C ASN A 420 3.13 -11.60 5.29
N PHE A 421 1.94 -11.60 4.69
CA PHE A 421 0.86 -10.64 4.91
C PHE A 421 1.24 -9.19 4.57
N CYS A 422 2.22 -8.99 3.68
CA CYS A 422 2.67 -7.67 3.26
C CYS A 422 1.67 -7.02 2.29
N LEU A 423 1.27 -5.78 2.59
CA LEU A 423 0.34 -5.01 1.76
C LEU A 423 1.01 -4.23 0.62
N GLY A 424 2.35 -4.27 0.51
CA GLY A 424 3.12 -3.51 -0.47
C GLY A 424 3.70 -2.18 0.04
N ASN A 425 3.76 -1.96 1.37
CA ASN A 425 4.36 -0.77 1.98
C ASN A 425 4.81 -0.99 3.44
N GLY A 426 5.53 -0.02 3.99
CA GLY A 426 5.83 0.10 5.43
C GLY A 426 6.66 1.34 5.78
N ASP A 427 6.59 1.80 7.03
CA ASP A 427 7.41 2.92 7.55
C ASP A 427 8.92 2.60 7.59
N ARG A 428 9.23 1.31 7.46
CA ARG A 428 10.54 0.69 7.32
C ARG A 428 10.41 -0.59 6.50
N TYR A 429 11.49 -1.01 5.83
CA TYR A 429 11.58 -2.40 5.37
C TYR A 429 12.21 -3.26 6.46
N ASN A 430 11.59 -4.40 6.77
CA ASN A 430 12.09 -5.39 7.71
C ASN A 430 12.54 -6.66 6.96
N TYR A 431 13.63 -7.27 7.42
CA TYR A 431 14.01 -8.63 7.08
C TYR A 431 14.12 -9.46 8.36
N ARG A 432 13.37 -10.56 8.42
CA ARG A 432 13.28 -11.48 9.57
C ARG A 432 13.04 -10.77 10.92
N GLY A 433 12.23 -9.72 10.89
CA GLY A 433 11.86 -8.89 12.02
C GLY A 433 12.69 -7.62 12.24
N LYS A 434 13.80 -7.44 11.51
CA LYS A 434 14.76 -6.36 11.76
C LYS A 434 14.75 -5.34 10.62
N LYS A 435 14.73 -4.05 10.97
CA LYS A 435 14.84 -2.95 9.99
C LYS A 435 16.15 -3.03 9.19
N VAL A 436 16.06 -2.84 7.88
CA VAL A 436 17.20 -2.86 6.93
C VAL A 436 17.25 -1.67 5.96
N SER A 437 16.11 -1.03 5.65
CA SER A 437 16.05 0.19 4.82
C SER A 437 14.90 1.11 5.27
N GLY A 438 14.66 2.21 4.53
CA GLY A 438 13.74 3.28 4.90
C GLY A 438 12.25 2.94 4.76
N ALA A 439 11.42 3.97 4.93
CA ALA A 439 10.00 3.93 4.59
C ALA A 439 9.86 3.67 3.08
N TRP A 440 8.90 2.82 2.68
CA TRP A 440 8.81 2.31 1.32
C TRP A 440 7.38 1.94 0.88
N TYR A 441 7.18 1.90 -0.43
CA TYR A 441 5.97 1.50 -1.13
C TYR A 441 6.35 0.84 -2.45
N ASN A 442 5.79 -0.34 -2.73
CA ASN A 442 5.84 -1.03 -4.01
C ASN A 442 4.73 -2.10 -4.05
N MET A 443 3.71 -1.92 -4.89
CA MET A 443 2.61 -2.88 -5.00
C MET A 443 3.03 -4.26 -5.57
N SER A 444 4.13 -4.36 -6.33
CA SER A 444 4.71 -5.67 -6.71
C SER A 444 5.23 -6.48 -5.52
N ALA A 445 5.43 -5.85 -4.35
CA ALA A 445 5.78 -6.53 -3.11
C ALA A 445 4.55 -7.01 -2.31
N GLN A 446 3.32 -6.65 -2.72
CA GLN A 446 2.10 -7.13 -2.08
C GLN A 446 1.97 -8.65 -2.29
N ASP A 447 1.67 -9.38 -1.21
CA ASP A 447 1.39 -10.82 -1.23
C ASP A 447 0.01 -11.13 -1.85
N ILE A 448 -0.30 -12.42 -2.06
CA ILE A 448 -1.69 -12.82 -2.35
C ILE A 448 -2.52 -12.60 -1.08
N VAL A 449 -3.53 -11.73 -1.14
CA VAL A 449 -4.32 -11.32 0.02
C VAL A 449 -5.31 -12.41 0.46
N PRO A 450 -5.68 -12.51 1.75
CA PRO A 450 -6.65 -13.50 2.23
C PRO A 450 -7.99 -13.45 1.47
N THR A 451 -8.49 -14.63 1.08
CA THR A 451 -9.82 -14.78 0.46
C THR A 451 -10.94 -14.27 1.35
N TYR A 452 -10.78 -14.35 2.68
CA TYR A 452 -11.76 -13.84 3.64
C TYR A 452 -11.13 -12.85 4.62
N ARG A 453 -11.75 -11.68 4.75
CA ARG A 453 -11.33 -10.60 5.67
C ARG A 453 -12.50 -10.09 6.51
N TRP A 454 -12.92 -10.80 7.56
CA TRP A 454 -12.35 -12.04 8.10
C TRP A 454 -13.43 -13.08 8.38
N LEU A 455 -13.22 -14.31 7.91
CA LEU A 455 -14.13 -15.42 8.22
C LEU A 455 -13.70 -16.07 9.54
N VAL A 456 -14.22 -15.52 10.65
CA VAL A 456 -13.97 -16.02 12.01
C VAL A 456 -15.14 -16.92 12.44
N LEU A 457 -14.85 -18.19 12.63
CA LEU A 457 -15.78 -19.26 13.00
C LEU A 457 -15.45 -19.82 14.39
N LYS A 458 -16.36 -20.61 14.96
CA LYS A 458 -16.03 -21.49 16.09
C LYS A 458 -15.15 -22.64 15.60
N ALA A 459 -14.28 -23.16 16.47
CA ALA A 459 -13.33 -24.20 16.11
C ALA A 459 -14.01 -25.46 15.55
N ASN A 460 -13.51 -25.91 14.39
CA ASN A 460 -13.93 -27.07 13.61
C ASN A 460 -15.26 -26.94 12.84
N GLU A 461 -15.85 -25.74 12.78
CA GLU A 461 -17.01 -25.47 11.92
C GLU A 461 -16.69 -25.73 10.44
N LYS A 462 -17.65 -26.29 9.70
CA LYS A 462 -17.51 -26.48 8.24
C LYS A 462 -17.80 -25.17 7.52
N VAL A 463 -16.85 -24.68 6.72
CA VAL A 463 -17.01 -23.48 5.88
C VAL A 463 -18.29 -23.58 5.04
N SER A 464 -19.27 -22.74 5.37
CA SER A 464 -20.62 -22.70 4.79
C SER A 464 -21.35 -21.44 5.26
N ASP A 465 -22.47 -21.11 4.64
CA ASP A 465 -23.37 -20.03 5.04
C ASP A 465 -24.11 -20.28 6.38
N ALA A 466 -24.22 -21.55 6.80
CA ALA A 466 -24.77 -21.95 8.11
C ALA A 466 -23.73 -22.04 9.25
N ALA A 467 -22.44 -21.81 8.95
CA ALA A 467 -21.35 -21.99 9.91
C ALA A 467 -21.46 -21.03 11.11
N GLN A 468 -21.18 -21.53 12.31
CA GLN A 468 -21.28 -20.73 13.53
C GLN A 468 -20.08 -19.77 13.64
N ILE A 469 -20.35 -18.47 13.55
CA ILE A 469 -19.34 -17.42 13.77
C ILE A 469 -18.82 -17.43 15.21
N SER A 470 -17.59 -16.95 15.38
CA SER A 470 -17.04 -16.51 16.67
C SER A 470 -16.81 -14.99 16.65
N LYS A 471 -16.85 -14.36 17.83
CA LYS A 471 -16.54 -12.94 18.05
C LYS A 471 -15.42 -12.74 19.08
N ASP A 472 -14.87 -13.84 19.58
CA ASP A 472 -13.88 -13.88 20.67
C ASP A 472 -12.45 -13.59 20.17
N VAL A 473 -12.26 -13.48 18.84
CA VAL A 473 -10.98 -13.15 18.20
C VAL A 473 -11.21 -12.14 17.08
N THR A 474 -10.42 -11.07 17.08
CA THR A 474 -10.38 -10.03 16.05
C THR A 474 -9.05 -10.10 15.31
N PRO A 475 -9.04 -10.49 14.03
CA PRO A 475 -7.89 -10.31 13.15
C PRO A 475 -7.80 -8.88 12.60
N SER A 476 -6.58 -8.44 12.28
CA SER A 476 -6.32 -7.28 11.44
C SER A 476 -4.99 -7.43 10.71
N PHE A 477 -4.78 -6.66 9.64
CA PHE A 477 -3.41 -6.30 9.26
C PHE A 477 -2.84 -5.32 10.29
N THR A 478 -1.52 -5.16 10.35
CA THR A 478 -0.89 -4.08 11.11
C THR A 478 0.49 -3.76 10.54
N HIS A 479 0.84 -2.47 10.60
CA HIS A 479 2.18 -1.94 10.33
C HIS A 479 2.96 -1.65 11.63
N GLU A 480 2.44 -2.03 12.81
CA GLU A 480 3.14 -1.92 14.12
C GLU A 480 4.41 -2.80 14.22
N ASP A 481 4.52 -3.83 13.36
CA ASP A 481 5.70 -4.68 13.19
C ASP A 481 5.54 -5.50 11.88
N ALA A 482 6.62 -6.09 11.36
CA ALA A 482 6.57 -7.07 10.27
C ALA A 482 7.77 -8.02 10.32
N PHE A 483 7.57 -9.29 9.91
CA PHE A 483 8.68 -10.23 9.77
C PHE A 483 9.50 -9.92 8.50
N THR A 484 8.86 -9.88 7.33
CA THR A 484 9.50 -9.45 6.08
C THR A 484 8.62 -8.41 5.39
N GLY A 485 9.22 -7.36 4.84
CA GLY A 485 8.49 -6.20 4.32
C GLY A 485 8.02 -5.27 5.44
N GLY A 486 6.76 -4.87 5.41
CA GLY A 486 6.25 -3.75 6.23
C GLY A 486 4.84 -3.92 6.81
N THR A 487 4.25 -5.11 6.73
CA THR A 487 2.96 -5.43 7.36
C THR A 487 2.97 -6.87 7.88
N CYS A 488 2.19 -7.17 8.92
CA CYS A 488 1.88 -8.55 9.32
C CYS A 488 0.40 -8.73 9.71
N LEU A 489 0.00 -9.98 9.98
CA LEU A 489 -1.31 -10.30 10.56
C LEU A 489 -1.25 -10.21 12.09
N ARG A 490 -2.21 -9.52 12.70
CA ARG A 490 -2.41 -9.47 14.16
C ARG A 490 -3.64 -10.26 14.56
N LEU A 491 -3.56 -10.98 15.67
CA LEU A 491 -4.66 -11.72 16.28
C LEU A 491 -4.85 -11.26 17.73
N LYS A 492 -5.96 -10.56 18.02
CA LYS A 492 -6.38 -10.19 19.38
C LYS A 492 -7.52 -11.07 19.86
N ALA A 493 -7.45 -11.64 21.08
CA ALA A 493 -8.58 -12.33 21.69
C ALA A 493 -9.32 -11.44 22.71
N THR A 494 -10.64 -11.35 22.56
CA THR A 494 -11.60 -10.65 23.44
C THR A 494 -12.39 -11.61 24.33
N GLY A 495 -12.33 -12.91 24.03
CA GLY A 495 -12.95 -13.99 24.79
C GLY A 495 -12.08 -15.24 24.80
N SER A 496 -12.68 -16.40 25.12
CA SER A 496 -11.98 -17.68 25.28
C SER A 496 -12.51 -18.80 24.38
N THR A 497 -13.53 -18.53 23.55
CA THR A 497 -14.04 -19.48 22.56
C THR A 497 -12.95 -19.83 21.55
N ALA A 498 -12.60 -21.12 21.45
CA ALA A 498 -11.69 -21.61 20.43
C ALA A 498 -12.24 -21.25 19.04
N SER A 499 -11.45 -20.51 18.25
CA SER A 499 -11.91 -19.81 17.05
C SER A 499 -11.01 -20.12 15.85
N ASP A 500 -11.63 -20.41 14.71
CA ASP A 500 -10.99 -20.65 13.42
C ASP A 500 -11.04 -19.38 12.57
N ILE A 501 -9.86 -18.85 12.22
CA ILE A 501 -9.66 -17.72 11.32
C ILE A 501 -9.34 -18.32 9.95
N VAL A 502 -10.36 -18.49 9.11
CA VAL A 502 -10.19 -19.02 7.76
C VAL A 502 -9.69 -17.90 6.86
N LEU A 503 -8.47 -18.05 6.34
CA LEU A 503 -7.77 -17.00 5.59
C LEU A 503 -7.97 -17.18 4.07
N TYR A 504 -7.68 -18.37 3.55
CA TYR A 504 -7.69 -18.66 2.11
C TYR A 504 -8.63 -19.82 1.78
N ARG A 505 -9.39 -19.67 0.69
CA ARG A 505 -9.99 -20.79 -0.05
C ARG A 505 -9.02 -21.21 -1.14
N THR A 506 -8.76 -22.51 -1.28
CA THR A 506 -7.65 -23.03 -2.08
C THR A 506 -8.06 -24.23 -2.95
N ASP A 507 -7.30 -24.46 -4.02
CA ASP A 507 -7.17 -25.78 -4.64
C ASP A 507 -5.68 -26.14 -4.75
N LEU A 508 -5.03 -26.28 -3.60
CA LEU A 508 -3.62 -26.62 -3.47
C LEU A 508 -3.45 -28.13 -3.29
N THR A 509 -2.47 -28.71 -3.97
CA THR A 509 -2.11 -30.13 -3.85
C THR A 509 -0.68 -30.27 -3.32
N THR A 510 -0.45 -31.15 -2.35
CA THR A 510 0.92 -31.48 -1.89
C THR A 510 1.73 -32.09 -3.03
N ASN A 511 2.87 -31.48 -3.37
CA ASN A 511 3.65 -31.75 -4.57
C ASN A 511 4.65 -32.90 -4.33
N GLY A 512 5.28 -32.92 -3.16
CA GLY A 512 6.27 -33.91 -2.74
C GLY A 512 5.80 -34.83 -1.62
N ALA A 513 6.75 -35.58 -1.06
CA ALA A 513 6.58 -36.29 0.21
C ALA A 513 7.08 -35.42 1.37
N LYS A 514 6.58 -35.67 2.60
CA LYS A 514 6.87 -34.86 3.81
C LYS A 514 6.58 -33.35 3.65
N PRO A 515 5.34 -32.93 3.37
CA PRO A 515 4.99 -31.52 3.41
C PRO A 515 5.23 -30.92 4.81
N TYR A 516 5.59 -29.64 4.83
CA TYR A 516 5.86 -28.85 6.03
C TYR A 516 5.28 -27.44 5.88
N ALA A 517 5.19 -26.72 7.00
CA ALA A 517 4.92 -25.28 7.00
C ALA A 517 6.05 -24.50 7.66
N LEU A 518 6.21 -23.23 7.28
CA LEU A 518 6.91 -22.21 8.07
C LEU A 518 5.86 -21.19 8.54
N VAL A 519 5.94 -20.78 9.79
CA VAL A 519 5.07 -19.75 10.38
C VAL A 519 5.88 -18.85 11.31
N ALA A 520 6.05 -17.58 10.95
CA ALA A 520 6.74 -16.60 11.79
C ALA A 520 5.78 -15.92 12.77
N THR A 521 6.12 -15.92 14.07
CA THR A 521 5.25 -15.39 15.13
C THR A 521 6.00 -14.52 16.13
N LYS A 522 5.28 -13.59 16.78
CA LYS A 522 5.78 -12.71 17.85
C LYS A 522 4.69 -12.41 18.89
N LYS A 523 5.08 -12.33 20.17
CA LYS A 523 4.19 -11.92 21.28
C LYS A 523 4.12 -10.39 21.35
N ASN A 524 2.94 -9.82 21.58
CA ASN A 524 2.70 -8.37 21.64
C ASN A 524 1.99 -7.91 22.92
N GLY A 525 1.08 -8.73 23.47
CA GLY A 525 0.45 -8.55 24.77
C GLY A 525 0.82 -9.68 25.73
N GLU A 526 0.81 -9.43 27.05
CA GLU A 526 1.35 -10.40 28.03
C GLU A 526 0.56 -11.71 28.18
N LYS A 527 -0.70 -11.70 27.72
CA LYS A 527 -1.68 -12.76 27.87
C LYS A 527 -1.36 -14.00 27.03
N ASN A 528 -1.65 -15.18 27.58
CA ASN A 528 -1.35 -16.45 26.95
C ASN A 528 -2.44 -16.89 25.96
N GLY A 529 -2.04 -17.77 25.03
CA GLY A 529 -2.93 -18.45 24.08
C GLY A 529 -2.15 -19.50 23.29
N GLN A 530 -2.88 -20.32 22.53
CA GLN A 530 -2.32 -21.35 21.66
C GLN A 530 -2.72 -21.08 20.21
N LEU A 531 -1.72 -20.91 19.34
CA LEU A 531 -1.90 -20.76 17.90
C LEU A 531 -1.72 -22.13 17.22
N LYS A 532 -2.54 -22.41 16.20
CA LYS A 532 -2.34 -23.56 15.30
C LYS A 532 -2.51 -23.15 13.85
N LEU A 533 -1.77 -23.79 12.97
CA LEU A 533 -2.08 -23.81 11.54
C LEU A 533 -3.23 -24.79 11.32
N ILE A 534 -4.28 -24.38 10.61
CA ILE A 534 -5.40 -25.27 10.25
C ILE A 534 -5.52 -25.41 8.73
N LEU A 535 -5.65 -26.65 8.27
CA LEU A 535 -5.79 -27.03 6.87
C LEU A 535 -7.03 -27.91 6.70
N PHE A 536 -7.99 -27.50 5.86
CA PHE A 536 -9.14 -28.34 5.53
C PHE A 536 -8.79 -29.25 4.37
N THR A 537 -8.95 -30.56 4.56
CA THR A 537 -8.54 -31.59 3.59
C THR A 537 -9.35 -32.86 3.79
N GLY A 538 -9.86 -33.43 2.70
CA GLY A 538 -10.65 -34.68 2.77
C GLY A 538 -11.90 -34.54 3.64
N GLY A 539 -12.55 -33.38 3.60
CA GLY A 539 -13.80 -33.12 4.34
C GLY A 539 -13.64 -32.79 5.83
N GLN A 540 -12.42 -32.61 6.35
CA GLN A 540 -12.18 -32.30 7.77
C GLN A 540 -11.03 -31.31 7.98
N TRP A 541 -11.03 -30.60 9.11
CA TRP A 541 -9.90 -29.79 9.56
C TRP A 541 -8.80 -30.65 10.17
N LYS A 542 -7.56 -30.47 9.72
CA LYS A 542 -6.34 -30.89 10.43
C LYS A 542 -5.70 -29.66 11.06
N ALA A 543 -5.35 -29.76 12.34
CA ALA A 543 -4.73 -28.68 13.11
C ALA A 543 -3.31 -29.09 13.53
N TYR A 544 -2.35 -28.18 13.35
CA TYR A 544 -0.95 -28.38 13.63
C TYR A 544 -0.46 -27.30 14.60
N ASP A 545 0.02 -27.69 15.78
CA ASP A 545 0.45 -26.75 16.82
C ASP A 545 1.61 -25.86 16.33
N ILE A 546 1.44 -24.54 16.49
CA ILE A 546 2.53 -23.58 16.31
C ILE A 546 3.22 -23.43 17.68
N PRO A 547 4.54 -23.70 17.80
CA PRO A 547 5.25 -23.59 19.08
C PRO A 547 5.13 -22.18 19.69
N GLN A 548 4.91 -22.10 21.01
CA GLN A 548 4.74 -20.81 21.66
C GLN A 548 6.01 -19.94 21.60
N ASN A 549 5.89 -18.74 21.05
CA ASN A 549 6.92 -17.72 21.17
C ASN A 549 6.68 -16.86 22.42
N GLY A 550 7.27 -17.24 23.56
CA GLY A 550 7.18 -16.49 24.82
C GLY A 550 8.06 -15.24 24.93
N GLY A 551 8.32 -14.52 23.82
CA GLY A 551 9.18 -13.33 23.83
C GLY A 551 8.93 -12.35 22.69
N ASN A 552 9.54 -11.17 22.81
CA ASN A 552 9.23 -9.98 22.00
C ASN A 552 10.03 -9.91 20.68
N SER A 553 10.87 -10.91 20.38
CA SER A 553 11.53 -11.06 19.08
C SER A 553 10.80 -12.07 18.22
N TRP A 554 10.85 -11.90 16.90
CA TRP A 554 10.22 -12.82 15.94
C TRP A 554 10.86 -14.22 16.00
N LYS A 555 10.03 -15.24 15.76
CA LYS A 555 10.47 -16.63 15.56
C LYS A 555 9.69 -17.30 14.45
N GLU A 556 10.42 -17.72 13.42
CA GLU A 556 9.98 -18.67 12.40
C GLU A 556 9.90 -20.08 13.00
N HIS A 557 8.78 -20.76 12.82
CA HIS A 557 8.57 -22.13 13.26
C HIS A 557 8.39 -23.07 12.07
N ARG A 558 9.24 -24.09 11.97
CA ARG A 558 9.08 -25.19 11.00
C ARG A 558 8.19 -26.29 11.58
N ILE A 559 7.03 -26.50 10.96
CA ILE A 559 5.96 -27.39 11.44
C ILE A 559 5.82 -28.59 10.48
N SER A 560 5.66 -29.79 11.02
CA SER A 560 5.41 -31.00 10.23
C SER A 560 3.95 -31.06 9.81
N LEU A 561 3.66 -31.23 8.51
CA LEU A 561 2.31 -31.50 8.03
C LEU A 561 2.07 -33.01 7.87
N GLU A 562 2.58 -33.79 8.83
CA GLU A 562 2.42 -35.24 8.89
C GLU A 562 0.93 -35.61 8.89
N GLY A 563 0.60 -36.71 8.21
CA GLY A 563 -0.79 -37.07 7.92
C GLY A 563 -1.42 -36.32 6.72
N LEU A 564 -0.70 -35.40 6.05
CA LEU A 564 -0.94 -35.13 4.63
C LEU A 564 -0.17 -36.15 3.80
N ALA A 565 -0.88 -36.96 3.03
CA ALA A 565 -0.28 -37.84 2.02
C ALA A 565 0.07 -37.02 0.76
N HIS A 566 1.04 -37.48 -0.03
CA HIS A 566 1.26 -36.92 -1.37
C HIS A 566 -0.04 -36.98 -2.21
N GLY A 567 -0.28 -35.97 -3.04
CA GLY A 567 -1.57 -35.80 -3.74
C GLY A 567 -2.75 -35.35 -2.85
N SER A 568 -2.56 -35.01 -1.57
CA SER A 568 -3.64 -34.45 -0.75
C SER A 568 -4.04 -33.07 -1.26
N LYS A 569 -5.33 -32.87 -1.53
CA LYS A 569 -5.92 -31.54 -1.74
C LYS A 569 -6.13 -30.83 -0.41
N VAL A 570 -5.77 -29.55 -0.37
CA VAL A 570 -6.12 -28.58 0.68
C VAL A 570 -7.13 -27.60 0.09
N GLU A 571 -8.30 -27.52 0.72
CA GLU A 571 -9.45 -26.72 0.26
C GLU A 571 -9.54 -25.37 0.97
N TYR A 572 -9.02 -25.30 2.21
CA TYR A 572 -8.93 -24.08 3.01
C TYR A 572 -7.65 -24.05 3.86
N VAL A 573 -7.09 -22.85 4.03
CA VAL A 573 -5.94 -22.56 4.90
C VAL A 573 -6.32 -21.47 5.88
N GLY A 574 -5.95 -21.63 7.16
CA GLY A 574 -6.24 -20.64 8.20
C GLY A 574 -5.41 -20.83 9.46
N LEU A 575 -5.77 -20.09 10.50
CA LEU A 575 -5.18 -20.20 11.83
C LEU A 575 -6.27 -20.49 12.86
N ARG A 576 -5.95 -21.23 13.93
CA ARG A 576 -6.80 -21.37 15.13
C ARG A 576 -6.16 -20.62 16.29
N VAL A 577 -7.00 -19.93 17.06
CA VAL A 577 -6.70 -19.49 18.42
C VAL A 577 -7.53 -20.33 19.38
N GLU A 578 -6.89 -21.04 20.30
CA GLU A 578 -7.54 -21.75 21.41
C GLU A 578 -6.80 -21.48 22.72
N ASN A 579 -7.44 -21.81 23.85
CA ASN A 579 -6.87 -21.64 25.20
C ASN A 579 -6.39 -20.19 25.49
N ALA A 580 -7.00 -19.19 24.85
CA ALA A 580 -6.63 -17.79 24.97
C ALA A 580 -7.19 -17.16 26.25
N GLU A 581 -6.35 -16.41 26.96
CA GLU A 581 -6.78 -15.43 27.93
C GLU A 581 -7.34 -14.18 27.21
N ASN A 582 -8.38 -13.56 27.79
CA ASN A 582 -8.86 -12.26 27.31
C ASN A 582 -7.71 -11.22 27.35
N GLY A 583 -7.45 -10.58 26.21
CA GLY A 583 -6.31 -9.68 25.98
C GLY A 583 -5.07 -10.36 25.37
N PHE A 584 -5.14 -11.61 24.92
CA PHE A 584 -4.11 -12.21 24.05
C PHE A 584 -3.92 -11.35 22.80
N ASP A 585 -2.68 -10.99 22.47
CA ASP A 585 -2.29 -10.18 21.31
C ASP A 585 -0.96 -10.71 20.77
N ALA A 586 -1.01 -11.24 19.54
CA ALA A 586 0.14 -11.85 18.86
C ALA A 586 0.16 -11.49 17.38
N TYR A 587 1.37 -11.45 16.82
CA TYR A 587 1.61 -11.23 15.39
C TYR A 587 1.99 -12.54 14.68
N VAL A 588 1.59 -12.64 13.42
CA VAL A 588 1.96 -13.69 12.46
C VAL A 588 2.44 -13.00 11.18
N GLY A 589 3.73 -13.12 10.87
CA GLY A 589 4.42 -12.38 9.80
C GLY A 589 4.89 -13.26 8.63
N GLU A 590 4.59 -14.56 8.69
CA GLU A 590 4.79 -15.50 7.58
C GLU A 590 3.78 -16.65 7.76
N LEU A 591 3.20 -17.11 6.66
CA LEU A 591 2.59 -18.43 6.54
C LEU A 591 3.01 -19.01 5.19
N GLN A 592 3.90 -20.02 5.22
CA GLN A 592 4.32 -20.78 4.05
C GLN A 592 3.92 -22.25 4.21
N LEU A 593 3.34 -22.84 3.15
CA LEU A 593 3.15 -24.28 2.96
C LEU A 593 4.13 -24.74 1.87
N ASN A 594 4.95 -25.76 2.13
CA ASN A 594 6.00 -26.20 1.21
C ASN A 594 6.29 -27.70 1.39
N ASP A 595 7.10 -28.29 0.51
CA ASP A 595 7.56 -29.67 0.60
C ASP A 595 8.96 -29.84 -0.03
N GLY A 596 9.39 -31.09 -0.22
CA GLY A 596 10.73 -31.41 -0.72
C GLY A 596 10.98 -31.15 -2.21
N ASN A 597 9.98 -30.79 -3.02
CA ASN A 597 10.17 -30.61 -4.46
C ASN A 597 10.92 -29.30 -4.77
N THR A 598 11.93 -29.37 -5.63
CA THR A 598 12.72 -28.21 -6.08
C THR A 598 12.45 -27.87 -7.54
N ALA A 599 12.53 -26.58 -7.87
CA ALA A 599 12.49 -26.04 -9.22
C ALA A 599 13.86 -25.42 -9.57
N LYS A 600 13.93 -24.65 -10.66
CA LYS A 600 15.01 -23.71 -10.91
C LYS A 600 14.51 -22.57 -11.80
N SER A 601 14.78 -21.33 -11.40
CA SER A 601 14.54 -20.12 -12.18
C SER A 601 15.59 -19.93 -13.29
N ASP A 602 15.21 -19.19 -14.34
CA ASP A 602 16.17 -18.63 -15.28
C ASP A 602 16.98 -17.50 -14.63
N GLU A 603 18.21 -17.30 -15.10
CA GLU A 603 19.15 -16.36 -14.46
C GLU A 603 18.75 -14.89 -14.68
N VAL A 604 18.99 -14.06 -13.67
CA VAL A 604 18.96 -12.59 -13.80
C VAL A 604 20.13 -12.13 -14.67
N GLN A 605 19.93 -11.08 -15.47
CA GLN A 605 20.96 -10.48 -16.33
C GLN A 605 20.73 -8.95 -16.47
N ASN A 606 21.74 -8.23 -16.99
CA ASN A 606 21.63 -6.82 -17.36
C ASN A 606 21.12 -5.90 -16.21
N VAL A 607 21.61 -6.11 -14.99
CA VAL A 607 21.19 -5.32 -13.82
C VAL A 607 21.75 -3.89 -13.90
N ASP A 608 20.85 -2.91 -14.03
CA ASP A 608 21.13 -1.49 -13.83
C ASP A 608 20.98 -1.13 -12.34
N VAL A 609 21.88 -0.29 -11.84
CA VAL A 609 21.92 0.21 -10.46
C VAL A 609 22.29 1.68 -10.47
N THR A 610 21.28 2.54 -10.38
CA THR A 610 21.44 3.99 -10.29
C THR A 610 21.17 4.45 -8.87
N THR A 611 22.20 4.93 -8.17
CA THR A 611 22.02 5.69 -6.92
C THR A 611 21.44 7.05 -7.25
N THR A 612 20.17 7.30 -6.95
CA THR A 612 19.52 8.58 -7.29
C THR A 612 19.88 9.68 -6.29
N SER A 613 20.24 9.35 -5.05
CA SER A 613 20.51 10.32 -3.99
C SER A 613 21.49 9.80 -2.94
N THR A 614 22.11 10.68 -2.16
CA THR A 614 22.92 10.30 -0.99
C THR A 614 22.86 11.36 0.10
N LEU A 615 22.55 10.96 1.34
CA LEU A 615 22.53 11.82 2.53
C LEU A 615 23.57 11.34 3.53
N VAL A 616 24.28 12.30 4.14
CA VAL A 616 25.22 12.07 5.24
C VAL A 616 24.78 12.95 6.41
N GLU A 617 24.26 12.35 7.49
CA GLU A 617 23.79 13.06 8.67
C GLU A 617 24.26 12.36 9.96
N ASN A 618 24.85 13.13 10.89
CA ASN A 618 25.33 12.67 12.20
C ASN A 618 26.31 11.48 12.17
N GLY A 619 26.99 11.26 11.03
CA GLY A 619 27.88 10.13 10.80
C GLY A 619 27.22 8.90 10.15
N THR A 620 25.90 8.94 9.95
CA THR A 620 25.13 7.97 9.16
C THR A 620 25.23 8.34 7.68
N THR A 621 25.30 7.35 6.78
CA THR A 621 25.23 7.54 5.32
C THR A 621 24.13 6.66 4.73
N THR A 622 23.11 7.29 4.14
CA THR A 622 21.99 6.62 3.47
C THR A 622 21.94 6.93 1.97
N VAL A 623 21.43 6.00 1.18
CA VAL A 623 21.29 6.13 -0.29
C VAL A 623 19.92 5.65 -0.78
N ASP A 624 19.42 6.26 -1.85
CA ASP A 624 18.32 5.71 -2.65
C ASP A 624 18.88 4.97 -3.88
N LEU A 625 18.37 3.77 -4.16
CA LEU A 625 18.71 3.02 -5.37
C LEU A 625 17.48 2.89 -6.27
N LYS A 626 17.58 3.30 -7.55
CA LYS A 626 16.67 2.89 -8.64
C LYS A 626 17.36 1.78 -9.43
N MET A 627 16.69 0.64 -9.58
CA MET A 627 17.24 -0.58 -10.18
C MET A 627 16.26 -1.18 -11.19
N ALA A 628 16.79 -1.77 -12.27
CA ALA A 628 16.03 -2.57 -13.23
C ALA A 628 16.93 -3.70 -13.77
N TRP A 629 16.34 -4.77 -14.29
CA TRP A 629 17.08 -5.94 -14.80
C TRP A 629 16.29 -6.69 -15.88
N GLY A 630 16.97 -7.62 -16.55
CA GLY A 630 16.34 -8.64 -17.40
C GLY A 630 16.41 -10.02 -16.76
N VAL A 631 15.66 -10.96 -17.32
CA VAL A 631 15.83 -12.41 -17.12
C VAL A 631 16.33 -13.03 -18.42
N ASN A 632 17.17 -14.06 -18.33
CA ASN A 632 17.66 -14.82 -19.48
C ASN A 632 16.63 -15.84 -19.99
N HIS A 633 15.50 -15.32 -20.48
CA HIS A 633 14.41 -16.09 -21.07
C HIS A 633 14.01 -15.50 -22.43
N VAL A 634 13.50 -16.32 -23.35
CA VAL A 634 13.08 -15.87 -24.68
C VAL A 634 11.68 -15.25 -24.59
N ALA A 635 11.57 -13.96 -24.89
CA ALA A 635 10.28 -13.27 -24.93
C ALA A 635 9.30 -13.92 -25.91
N ASN A 636 8.00 -13.87 -25.59
CA ASN A 636 6.93 -14.28 -26.48
C ASN A 636 6.85 -13.35 -27.71
N GLU A 637 5.97 -13.68 -28.66
CA GLU A 637 5.85 -12.91 -29.91
C GLU A 637 5.34 -11.46 -29.73
N TYR A 638 4.96 -11.07 -28.52
CA TYR A 638 4.54 -9.71 -28.14
C TYR A 638 5.57 -8.97 -27.25
N GLY A 639 6.75 -9.55 -27.03
CA GLY A 639 7.87 -8.92 -26.32
C GLY A 639 7.85 -9.09 -24.79
N VAL A 640 7.01 -9.99 -24.27
CA VAL A 640 6.87 -10.24 -22.82
C VAL A 640 7.45 -11.60 -22.42
N VAL A 641 8.07 -11.62 -21.24
CA VAL A 641 8.38 -12.83 -20.47
C VAL A 641 7.56 -12.75 -19.18
N TYR A 642 6.73 -13.74 -18.88
CA TYR A 642 6.10 -13.81 -17.56
C TYR A 642 6.99 -14.57 -16.57
N ASN A 643 7.06 -14.10 -15.32
CA ASN A 643 7.87 -14.73 -14.25
C ASN A 643 7.60 -16.25 -14.14
N LYS A 644 6.33 -16.63 -14.24
CA LYS A 644 5.85 -18.02 -14.26
C LYS A 644 6.55 -18.88 -15.31
N ASP A 645 6.74 -18.37 -16.52
CA ASP A 645 7.32 -19.13 -17.64
C ASP A 645 8.84 -19.29 -17.46
N ALA A 646 9.48 -18.34 -16.77
CA ALA A 646 10.88 -18.39 -16.32
C ALA A 646 11.09 -19.13 -14.97
N ASN A 647 10.05 -19.80 -14.43
CA ASN A 647 10.02 -20.44 -13.11
C ASN A 647 10.41 -19.52 -11.93
N ILE A 648 10.06 -18.24 -11.99
CA ILE A 648 10.27 -17.22 -10.95
C ILE A 648 8.96 -16.95 -10.20
N ASP A 649 9.02 -16.81 -8.88
CA ASP A 649 7.93 -16.31 -8.04
C ASP A 649 8.06 -14.80 -7.80
N HIS A 650 9.23 -14.39 -7.31
CA HIS A 650 9.61 -12.99 -7.07
C HIS A 650 11.13 -12.81 -7.13
N PHE A 651 11.57 -11.56 -7.07
CA PHE A 651 12.96 -11.16 -6.92
C PHE A 651 13.21 -10.64 -5.50
N GLU A 652 14.36 -10.99 -4.94
CA GLU A 652 14.90 -10.43 -3.71
C GLU A 652 16.10 -9.53 -4.06
N VAL A 653 16.09 -8.30 -3.54
CA VAL A 653 17.21 -7.35 -3.63
C VAL A 653 18.01 -7.49 -2.35
N ILE A 654 19.29 -7.84 -2.48
CA ILE A 654 20.17 -8.17 -1.36
C ILE A 654 21.40 -7.25 -1.30
N TYR A 655 21.87 -6.96 -0.10
CA TYR A 655 22.95 -6.01 0.19
C TYR A 655 24.06 -6.67 1.00
N ARG A 656 25.32 -6.24 0.78
CA ARG A 656 26.46 -6.53 1.67
C ARG A 656 27.38 -5.31 1.82
N ALA A 657 27.90 -5.10 3.03
CA ALA A 657 28.75 -3.94 3.37
C ALA A 657 30.24 -4.07 2.95
N SER A 658 30.65 -5.25 2.47
CA SER A 658 32.01 -5.54 1.98
C SER A 658 32.02 -6.79 1.10
N ASP A 659 32.96 -6.86 0.16
CA ASP A 659 33.24 -8.02 -0.69
C ASP A 659 34.14 -9.09 -0.05
N THR A 660 34.54 -8.91 1.22
CA THR A 660 35.57 -9.75 1.88
C THR A 660 35.08 -11.12 2.37
N ASN A 661 33.77 -11.39 2.31
CA ASN A 661 33.08 -12.69 2.40
C ASN A 661 31.57 -12.46 2.20
N ASP A 662 30.80 -13.49 1.83
CA ASP A 662 29.31 -13.45 1.83
C ASP A 662 28.71 -13.56 3.25
N ALA A 663 29.28 -12.83 4.20
CA ALA A 663 28.87 -12.81 5.60
C ALA A 663 28.26 -11.45 5.96
N ASN A 664 27.08 -11.48 6.58
CA ASN A 664 26.17 -10.34 6.77
C ASN A 664 25.64 -9.78 5.44
N VAL A 665 25.27 -10.69 4.53
CA VAL A 665 24.34 -10.38 3.44
C VAL A 665 22.94 -10.24 4.04
N VAL A 666 22.13 -9.30 3.57
CA VAL A 666 20.74 -9.08 4.01
C VAL A 666 19.83 -8.78 2.82
N GLU A 667 18.56 -9.17 2.89
CA GLU A 667 17.54 -8.65 1.98
C GLU A 667 17.23 -7.19 2.36
N VAL A 668 16.97 -6.32 1.36
CA VAL A 668 16.64 -4.90 1.55
C VAL A 668 15.39 -4.45 0.79
N GLY A 669 14.78 -5.36 0.02
CA GLY A 669 13.55 -5.19 -0.75
C GLY A 669 13.19 -6.46 -1.51
N ARG A 670 11.90 -6.66 -1.80
CA ARG A 670 11.40 -7.73 -2.70
C ARG A 670 10.35 -7.20 -3.66
N THR A 671 10.19 -7.84 -4.81
CA THR A 671 9.28 -7.39 -5.89
C THR A 671 9.00 -8.52 -6.87
N SER A 672 7.83 -8.56 -7.49
CA SER A 672 7.58 -9.38 -8.69
C SER A 672 7.91 -8.65 -10.02
N GLN A 673 8.06 -7.32 -10.01
CA GLN A 673 8.44 -6.54 -11.18
C GLN A 673 9.95 -6.64 -11.44
N TRP A 674 10.38 -6.44 -12.68
CA TRP A 674 11.80 -6.44 -13.08
C TRP A 674 12.51 -5.11 -12.77
N ALA A 675 12.01 -4.39 -11.77
CA ALA A 675 12.49 -3.10 -11.31
C ALA A 675 12.18 -2.92 -9.81
N ALA A 676 13.00 -2.11 -9.13
CA ALA A 676 12.83 -1.78 -7.73
C ALA A 676 13.35 -0.37 -7.40
N PHE A 677 12.72 0.26 -6.42
CA PHE A 677 13.25 1.45 -5.74
C PHE A 677 13.53 1.08 -4.28
N ILE A 678 14.77 1.23 -3.82
CA ILE A 678 15.20 0.94 -2.45
C ILE A 678 15.52 2.27 -1.74
N PRO A 679 14.59 2.79 -0.91
CA PRO A 679 14.75 4.09 -0.25
C PRO A 679 15.63 4.02 1.00
N ALA A 680 16.49 5.04 1.17
CA ALA A 680 17.31 5.26 2.36
C ALA A 680 17.99 3.99 2.95
N LEU A 681 18.63 3.20 2.08
CA LEU A 681 19.47 2.07 2.47
C LEU A 681 20.68 2.56 3.28
N ASP A 682 20.92 1.98 4.44
CA ASP A 682 22.05 2.34 5.31
C ASP A 682 23.36 1.67 4.85
N ILE A 683 24.32 2.49 4.43
CA ILE A 683 25.67 2.07 4.04
C ILE A 683 26.75 2.59 5.02
N THR A 684 26.35 2.98 6.23
CA THR A 684 27.24 3.53 7.26
C THR A 684 28.38 2.57 7.62
N GLY A 685 29.62 3.04 7.47
CA GLY A 685 30.81 2.24 7.76
C GLY A 685 31.09 1.09 6.80
N ALA A 686 30.30 0.93 5.72
CA ALA A 686 30.55 -0.05 4.68
C ALA A 686 31.91 0.21 4.02
N LYS A 687 32.72 -0.84 3.85
CA LYS A 687 34.05 -0.75 3.23
C LYS A 687 33.97 -0.75 1.71
N LYS A 688 32.99 -1.48 1.19
CA LYS A 688 32.62 -1.58 -0.22
C LYS A 688 31.16 -2.06 -0.27
N PRO A 689 30.19 -1.14 -0.14
CA PRO A 689 28.78 -1.49 -0.18
C PRO A 689 28.42 -2.01 -1.57
N GLN A 690 27.73 -3.15 -1.63
CA GLN A 690 27.31 -3.77 -2.87
C GLN A 690 25.87 -4.26 -2.78
N VAL A 691 25.15 -4.19 -3.90
CA VAL A 691 23.80 -4.73 -4.07
C VAL A 691 23.80 -5.83 -5.13
N ALA A 692 22.90 -6.80 -4.99
CA ALA A 692 22.60 -7.80 -6.01
C ALA A 692 21.08 -8.00 -6.10
N VAL A 693 20.63 -8.56 -7.22
CA VAL A 693 19.25 -9.05 -7.38
C VAL A 693 19.31 -10.54 -7.66
N VAL A 694 18.43 -11.31 -7.03
CA VAL A 694 18.26 -12.74 -7.31
C VAL A 694 16.79 -13.05 -7.58
N ALA A 695 16.53 -13.98 -8.49
CA ALA A 695 15.18 -14.47 -8.74
C ALA A 695 14.93 -15.74 -7.91
N VAL A 696 13.97 -15.67 -7.00
CA VAL A 696 13.49 -16.80 -6.19
C VAL A 696 12.59 -17.66 -7.07
N SER A 697 12.89 -18.96 -7.13
CA SER A 697 12.13 -19.87 -7.97
C SER A 697 10.77 -20.23 -7.34
N THR A 698 9.86 -20.75 -8.16
CA THR A 698 8.51 -21.20 -7.76
C THR A 698 8.47 -22.33 -6.72
N ASP A 699 9.62 -22.84 -6.27
CA ASP A 699 9.74 -23.77 -5.14
C ASP A 699 9.96 -23.09 -3.77
N LEU A 700 10.19 -21.77 -3.76
CA LEU A 700 10.55 -20.95 -2.58
C LEU A 700 11.75 -21.50 -1.78
N LYS A 701 12.67 -22.19 -2.48
CA LYS A 701 13.85 -22.87 -1.92
C LYS A 701 15.11 -22.69 -2.76
N THR A 702 15.00 -22.38 -4.05
CA THR A 702 16.13 -22.12 -4.95
C THR A 702 16.12 -20.69 -5.48
N VAL A 703 17.31 -20.19 -5.82
CA VAL A 703 17.56 -18.84 -6.35
C VAL A 703 18.57 -18.87 -7.48
N THR A 704 18.57 -17.83 -8.31
CA THR A 704 19.70 -17.50 -9.19
C THR A 704 20.93 -17.11 -8.38
N LYS A 705 22.11 -17.21 -8.97
CA LYS A 705 23.33 -16.72 -8.32
C LYS A 705 23.33 -15.17 -8.30
N PRO A 706 23.68 -14.50 -7.18
CA PRO A 706 23.77 -13.04 -7.16
C PRO A 706 24.94 -12.52 -7.99
N GLU A 707 24.65 -11.55 -8.86
CA GLU A 707 25.63 -10.64 -9.47
C GLU A 707 25.76 -9.39 -8.58
N TRP A 708 26.98 -9.06 -8.14
CA TRP A 708 27.23 -8.03 -7.13
C TRP A 708 27.75 -6.73 -7.75
N HIS A 709 26.96 -5.65 -7.63
CA HIS A 709 27.23 -4.33 -8.19
C HIS A 709 27.66 -3.35 -7.09
N ASP A 710 28.71 -2.57 -7.33
CA ASP A 710 29.22 -1.56 -6.38
C ASP A 710 28.23 -0.38 -6.22
N ILE A 711 27.72 -0.18 -5.01
CA ILE A 711 26.93 1.00 -4.65
C ILE A 711 27.87 2.21 -4.61
N LYS A 712 27.56 3.22 -5.42
CA LYS A 712 28.29 4.50 -5.48
C LYS A 712 27.47 5.57 -4.78
N THR A 713 28.10 6.51 -4.10
CA THR A 713 27.43 7.71 -3.61
C THR A 713 27.14 8.66 -4.76
N SER A 714 25.93 9.23 -4.82
CA SER A 714 25.57 10.27 -5.80
C SER A 714 26.22 11.62 -5.45
N SER A 715 26.45 12.45 -6.46
CA SER A 715 26.74 13.88 -6.28
C SER A 715 25.47 14.72 -6.05
N GLU A 716 24.28 14.15 -6.32
CA GLU A 716 23.01 14.74 -5.92
C GLU A 716 22.86 14.59 -4.41
N ALA A 717 23.11 15.70 -3.70
CA ALA A 717 22.94 15.79 -2.26
C ALA A 717 21.49 15.48 -1.90
N GLY A 718 21.27 14.36 -1.21
CA GLY A 718 19.98 13.98 -0.70
C GLY A 718 19.46 15.05 0.24
N ALA A 719 18.39 15.74 -0.14
CA ALA A 719 17.79 16.72 0.75
C ALA A 719 17.25 16.01 2.00
N LYS A 720 17.70 16.49 3.17
CA LYS A 720 17.26 16.02 4.48
C LYS A 720 15.74 16.10 4.60
N ASP A 721 15.18 15.12 5.28
CA ASP A 721 13.82 15.18 5.79
C ASP A 721 13.72 16.16 6.97
N PRO A 722 13.03 17.31 6.85
CA PRO A 722 12.94 18.29 7.92
C PRO A 722 11.95 17.85 9.02
N PHE A 723 11.09 16.89 8.71
CA PHE A 723 10.13 16.30 9.63
C PHE A 723 10.77 15.22 10.52
N GLY A 724 11.85 14.59 10.07
CA GLY A 724 12.56 13.55 10.83
C GLY A 724 11.66 12.33 11.09
N SER A 725 11.58 11.89 12.35
CA SER A 725 10.67 10.81 12.78
C SER A 725 9.19 11.20 12.73
N TYR A 726 8.85 12.49 12.85
CA TYR A 726 7.47 12.97 13.06
C TYR A 726 6.52 12.77 11.85
N GLY A 727 6.97 12.10 10.79
CA GLY A 727 6.23 11.88 9.55
C GLY A 727 6.11 13.15 8.71
N GLN A 728 6.09 12.99 7.38
CA GLN A 728 6.01 14.13 6.45
C GLN A 728 4.64 14.80 6.51
N SER A 729 4.63 16.14 6.49
CA SER A 729 3.41 16.95 6.52
C SER A 729 3.59 18.23 5.70
N PHE A 730 3.19 18.20 4.44
CA PHE A 730 3.36 19.29 3.47
C PHE A 730 2.17 19.34 2.49
N LEU A 731 2.09 20.35 1.64
CA LEU A 731 1.02 20.47 0.63
C LEU A 731 0.99 19.28 -0.32
N ASP A 732 -0.19 18.70 -0.54
CA ASP A 732 -0.40 17.90 -1.75
C ASP A 732 -0.44 18.81 -2.99
N THR A 733 0.61 18.72 -3.81
CA THR A 733 0.68 19.31 -5.15
C THR A 733 -0.40 18.81 -6.08
N ASN A 734 -1.01 17.68 -5.76
CA ASN A 734 -1.97 17.03 -6.62
C ASN A 734 -3.41 17.52 -6.30
N ALA A 735 -3.62 18.21 -5.18
CA ALA A 735 -4.90 18.79 -4.79
C ALA A 735 -5.38 19.84 -5.81
N GLU A 736 -6.68 19.85 -6.09
CA GLU A 736 -7.25 20.92 -6.93
C GLU A 736 -7.10 22.28 -6.24
N GLY A 737 -6.57 23.27 -6.97
CA GLY A 737 -6.30 24.60 -6.43
C GLY A 737 -5.02 24.72 -5.60
N TYR A 738 -4.11 23.72 -5.57
CA TYR A 738 -2.83 23.84 -4.85
C TYR A 738 -2.01 25.09 -5.27
N ASN A 739 -2.11 25.50 -6.55
CA ASN A 739 -1.50 26.74 -7.07
C ASN A 739 -2.05 28.03 -6.45
N ASN A 740 -3.22 28.01 -5.78
CA ASN A 740 -3.68 29.09 -4.91
C ASN A 740 -3.19 28.90 -3.47
N ALA A 741 -3.12 27.66 -2.98
CA ALA A 741 -2.60 27.35 -1.65
C ALA A 741 -1.16 27.83 -1.47
N VAL A 742 -0.25 27.59 -2.44
CA VAL A 742 1.15 28.08 -2.41
C VAL A 742 1.30 29.60 -2.49
N ARG A 743 0.22 30.33 -2.79
CA ARG A 743 0.27 31.80 -2.87
C ARG A 743 0.01 32.46 -1.53
N LEU A 744 -0.61 31.77 -0.58
CA LEU A 744 -1.27 32.45 0.53
C LEU A 744 -1.64 31.59 1.75
N ARG A 745 -1.81 30.28 1.60
CA ARG A 745 -2.09 29.42 2.75
C ARG A 745 -0.78 29.17 3.50
N GLY A 746 -0.54 29.99 4.51
CA GLY A 746 0.64 29.96 5.36
C GLY A 746 0.46 30.74 6.66
N VAL A 747 1.30 30.47 7.65
CA VAL A 747 1.30 31.15 8.95
C VAL A 747 2.09 32.45 8.85
N GLU A 748 1.46 33.57 9.20
CA GLU A 748 2.11 34.88 9.35
C GLU A 748 2.79 34.98 10.73
N ARG A 749 2.12 34.53 11.79
CA ARG A 749 2.55 34.71 13.17
C ARG A 749 2.01 33.63 14.10
N PHE A 750 2.85 33.17 15.03
CA PHE A 750 2.45 32.35 16.18
C PHE A 750 3.13 32.86 17.46
N THR A 751 2.37 33.01 18.54
CA THR A 751 2.88 33.48 19.84
C THR A 751 2.35 32.64 20.99
N VAL A 752 3.17 32.42 22.02
CA VAL A 752 2.76 31.76 23.27
C VAL A 752 3.22 32.62 24.45
N LYS A 753 2.30 32.99 25.36
CA LYS A 753 2.61 33.88 26.49
C LYS A 753 3.15 33.13 27.70
N GLY A 754 3.98 33.81 28.48
CA GLY A 754 4.34 33.38 29.84
C GLY A 754 5.14 32.09 29.92
N THR A 755 5.87 31.73 28.85
CA THR A 755 6.72 30.53 28.86
C THR A 755 7.93 30.73 29.80
N PRO A 756 8.66 29.66 30.19
CA PRO A 756 9.79 29.78 31.11
C PRO A 756 10.94 30.70 30.63
N ASP A 757 11.07 30.94 29.31
CA ASP A 757 12.04 31.87 28.72
C ASP A 757 11.42 33.25 28.36
N GLY A 758 10.17 33.51 28.75
CA GLY A 758 9.36 34.68 28.37
C GLY A 758 8.34 34.39 27.27
N ASP A 759 7.76 35.42 26.65
CA ASP A 759 6.79 35.25 25.56
C ASP A 759 7.48 34.71 24.29
N TYR A 760 7.05 33.55 23.81
CA TYR A 760 7.52 32.98 22.54
C TYR A 760 6.91 33.73 21.35
N LYS A 761 7.73 33.98 20.33
CA LYS A 761 7.31 34.69 19.11
C LYS A 761 7.98 34.14 17.85
N TYR A 762 7.14 33.55 16.98
CA TYR A 762 7.41 33.23 15.58
C TYR A 762 6.65 34.21 14.68
N GLU A 763 7.33 34.75 13.67
CA GLU A 763 6.76 35.59 12.61
C GLU A 763 7.48 35.26 11.30
N LEU A 764 6.71 35.06 10.22
CA LEU A 764 7.22 34.81 8.88
C LEU A 764 6.78 35.95 7.95
N PRO A 765 7.70 36.79 7.45
CA PRO A 765 7.35 37.77 6.44
C PRO A 765 6.81 37.08 5.18
N TYR A 766 5.75 37.62 4.59
CA TYR A 766 5.13 37.05 3.39
C TYR A 766 6.11 36.94 2.20
N ALA A 767 7.10 37.83 2.11
CA ALA A 767 8.18 37.76 1.11
C ALA A 767 9.18 36.62 1.35
N ASP A 768 9.25 36.07 2.57
CA ASP A 768 10.05 34.88 2.90
C ASP A 768 9.23 33.60 2.68
N TYR A 769 7.94 33.61 3.07
CA TYR A 769 6.99 32.54 2.71
C TYR A 769 6.98 32.24 1.19
N LEU A 770 7.07 33.28 0.34
CA LEU A 770 7.14 33.12 -1.12
C LEU A 770 8.49 32.61 -1.67
N LYS A 771 9.54 32.53 -0.85
CA LYS A 771 10.80 31.86 -1.24
C LYS A 771 10.64 30.35 -1.15
N ASP A 772 10.01 29.89 -0.07
CA ASP A 772 9.63 28.49 0.12
C ASP A 772 8.49 28.11 -0.87
N ASN A 773 7.62 29.05 -1.21
CA ASN A 773 6.38 28.81 -1.97
C ASN A 773 6.23 29.74 -3.19
N SER A 774 6.83 29.37 -4.32
CA SER A 774 6.79 30.18 -5.54
C SER A 774 5.62 29.82 -6.47
N PRO A 775 4.71 30.76 -6.80
CA PRO A 775 3.64 30.54 -7.78
C PRO A 775 4.04 30.88 -9.22
N ASN A 776 3.30 30.33 -10.19
CA ASN A 776 3.32 30.72 -11.61
C ASN A 776 4.66 30.53 -12.35
N GLY A 777 5.21 29.31 -12.37
CA GLY A 777 6.20 28.89 -13.36
C GLY A 777 7.65 29.35 -13.12
N VAL A 778 7.92 30.07 -12.03
CA VAL A 778 9.28 30.21 -11.50
C VAL A 778 9.76 28.83 -11.03
N LYS A 779 11.03 28.48 -11.27
CA LYS A 779 11.64 27.27 -10.71
C LYS A 779 11.77 27.42 -9.19
N ASN A 780 10.80 26.89 -8.43
CA ASN A 780 10.97 26.66 -7.01
C ASN A 780 11.96 25.49 -6.79
N SER A 781 12.80 25.56 -5.75
CA SER A 781 13.70 24.50 -5.31
C SER A 781 13.30 23.86 -3.98
N ALA A 782 12.23 24.33 -3.33
CA ALA A 782 11.69 23.72 -2.13
C ALA A 782 11.07 22.34 -2.45
N ARG A 783 11.63 21.26 -1.87
CA ARG A 783 11.13 19.88 -2.02
C ARG A 783 9.78 19.64 -1.32
N PHE A 784 9.43 20.47 -0.34
CA PHE A 784 8.20 20.37 0.44
C PHE A 784 7.49 21.72 0.43
N LEU A 785 6.35 21.81 -0.26
CA LEU A 785 5.58 23.06 -0.40
C LEU A 785 4.62 23.25 0.77
N ASN A 786 4.33 24.52 1.09
CA ASN A 786 3.62 24.98 2.29
C ASN A 786 4.10 24.27 3.57
N TYR A 787 5.41 24.13 3.72
CA TYR A 787 6.06 23.67 4.93
C TYR A 787 7.09 24.69 5.41
N HIS A 788 7.23 24.84 6.72
CA HIS A 788 8.30 25.62 7.34
C HIS A 788 8.67 25.06 8.72
N HIS A 789 9.94 25.17 9.10
CA HIS A 789 10.46 24.80 10.43
C HIS A 789 10.99 26.07 11.12
N ALA A 790 10.47 26.40 12.30
CA ALA A 790 10.88 27.60 13.01
C ALA A 790 12.26 27.45 13.68
N ASP A 791 13.17 28.41 13.45
CA ASP A 791 14.53 28.45 14.04
C ASP A 791 14.57 28.50 15.58
N LYS A 792 13.44 28.78 16.25
CA LYS A 792 13.37 28.99 17.70
C LYS A 792 12.63 27.86 18.39
N THR A 793 13.30 27.22 19.35
CA THR A 793 12.69 26.29 20.29
C THR A 793 11.70 27.00 21.22
N LEU A 794 10.53 26.40 21.42
CA LEU A 794 9.52 26.79 22.41
C LEU A 794 9.76 26.00 23.70
N LYS A 795 10.11 26.67 24.81
CA LYS A 795 10.18 26.01 26.12
C LYS A 795 8.81 25.99 26.79
N VAL A 796 8.43 24.89 27.44
CA VAL A 796 7.18 24.73 28.20
C VAL A 796 7.40 23.83 29.40
N LYS A 797 6.51 23.86 30.40
CA LYS A 797 6.64 23.10 31.65
C LYS A 797 5.47 22.16 31.92
N GLN A 798 5.76 20.97 32.46
CA GLN A 798 4.77 19.99 32.90
C GLN A 798 3.68 20.62 33.80
N GLY A 799 2.42 20.28 33.54
CA GLY A 799 1.26 20.72 34.32
C GLY A 799 0.79 22.16 34.08
N GLU A 800 1.48 22.94 33.24
CA GLU A 800 1.12 24.34 32.98
C GLU A 800 0.24 24.51 31.72
N THR A 801 -0.53 25.61 31.71
CA THR A 801 -1.38 26.02 30.57
C THR A 801 -0.93 27.39 30.07
N TYR A 802 -0.69 27.50 28.77
CA TYR A 802 -0.22 28.73 28.13
C TYR A 802 -1.26 29.28 27.14
N GLU A 803 -1.48 30.61 27.14
CA GLU A 803 -2.26 31.29 26.10
C GLU A 803 -1.46 31.40 24.80
N PHE A 804 -2.10 31.19 23.65
CA PHE A 804 -1.49 31.39 22.33
C PHE A 804 -2.32 32.28 21.40
N THR A 805 -1.66 32.86 20.39
CA THR A 805 -2.33 33.39 19.18
C THR A 805 -1.68 32.84 17.91
N LEU A 806 -2.49 32.52 16.90
CA LEU A 806 -2.06 31.90 15.64
C LEU A 806 -2.76 32.55 14.44
N LYS A 807 -2.00 33.23 13.57
CA LYS A 807 -2.53 34.01 12.45
C LYS A 807 -1.97 33.50 11.12
N GLY A 808 -2.85 33.17 10.18
CA GLY A 808 -2.50 32.99 8.77
C GLY A 808 -2.50 34.30 7.97
N PHE A 809 -1.85 34.32 6.80
CA PHE A 809 -1.85 35.51 5.92
C PHE A 809 -3.26 35.84 5.41
N ASP A 810 -3.64 37.13 5.41
CA ASP A 810 -4.93 37.62 4.90
C ASP A 810 -4.83 38.07 3.43
N ALA A 811 -5.61 37.44 2.55
CA ALA A 811 -5.81 37.82 1.15
C ALA A 811 -6.08 39.32 0.93
N GLN A 812 -6.78 39.96 1.88
CA GLN A 812 -7.16 41.37 1.81
C GLN A 812 -5.98 42.32 2.09
N VAL A 813 -4.86 41.81 2.62
CA VAL A 813 -3.64 42.58 2.93
C VAL A 813 -2.56 42.35 1.88
N VAL A 814 -2.21 41.09 1.58
CA VAL A 814 -1.05 40.77 0.72
C VAL A 814 -1.38 40.66 -0.77
N THR A 815 -2.61 40.99 -1.18
CA THR A 815 -3.01 41.29 -2.58
C THR A 815 -2.60 40.23 -3.61
N THR A 816 -3.00 38.97 -3.39
CA THR A 816 -2.56 37.84 -4.23
C THR A 816 -3.36 37.65 -5.52
N GLY A 817 -4.53 38.27 -5.64
CA GLY A 817 -5.50 37.99 -6.70
C GLY A 817 -6.39 36.75 -6.46
N THR A 818 -6.31 36.12 -5.29
CA THR A 818 -7.27 35.10 -4.83
C THR A 818 -7.67 35.37 -3.37
N LYS A 819 -8.85 34.89 -2.95
CA LYS A 819 -9.31 34.92 -1.54
C LYS A 819 -9.03 33.61 -0.78
N ASP A 820 -8.39 32.65 -1.44
CA ASP A 820 -8.31 31.23 -1.05
C ASP A 820 -7.25 30.94 0.05
N ASP A 821 -7.31 31.66 1.17
CA ASP A 821 -6.35 31.57 2.27
C ASP A 821 -6.78 30.67 3.44
N CYS A 822 -6.00 30.71 4.53
CA CYS A 822 -6.22 29.91 5.74
C CYS A 822 -7.60 30.09 6.39
N ARG A 823 -8.41 31.09 6.01
CA ARG A 823 -9.83 31.15 6.40
C ARG A 823 -10.63 29.94 5.93
N TYR A 824 -10.24 29.29 4.83
CA TYR A 824 -10.92 28.11 4.26
C TYR A 824 -10.30 26.77 4.70
N CYS A 825 -9.64 26.76 5.86
CA CYS A 825 -8.97 25.59 6.42
C CYS A 825 -9.51 25.24 7.81
N PHE A 826 -9.37 23.96 8.16
CA PHE A 826 -9.19 23.54 9.55
C PHE A 826 -7.79 23.91 10.01
N VAL A 827 -7.59 24.06 11.32
CA VAL A 827 -6.27 24.23 11.93
C VAL A 827 -6.16 23.44 13.22
N GLY A 828 -5.01 22.85 13.51
CA GLY A 828 -4.75 22.12 14.74
C GLY A 828 -3.28 22.14 15.13
N GLY A 829 -3.02 21.84 16.41
CA GLY A 829 -1.69 21.72 16.98
C GLY A 829 -1.52 20.39 17.68
N TRP A 830 -0.37 19.75 17.47
CA TRP A 830 0.03 18.48 18.09
C TRP A 830 1.40 18.63 18.74
N MET A 831 1.58 18.10 19.95
CA MET A 831 2.83 18.13 20.69
C MET A 831 3.18 16.73 21.20
N ASP A 832 4.33 16.21 20.80
CA ASP A 832 4.84 14.92 21.29
C ASP A 832 5.02 15.00 22.80
N PHE A 833 4.28 14.16 23.53
CA PHE A 833 4.33 14.13 24.99
C PHE A 833 4.98 12.85 25.53
N ASP A 834 5.29 11.85 24.70
CA ASP A 834 5.86 10.56 25.12
C ASP A 834 7.35 10.36 24.79
N GLY A 835 7.96 11.32 24.09
CA GLY A 835 9.36 11.33 23.71
C GLY A 835 9.69 10.38 22.55
N SER A 836 8.67 9.89 21.84
CA SER A 836 8.85 8.98 20.70
C SER A 836 9.51 9.61 19.48
N GLY A 837 9.45 10.94 19.36
CA GLY A 837 9.76 11.65 18.13
C GLY A 837 8.65 11.53 17.08
N THR A 838 7.43 11.15 17.48
CA THR A 838 6.27 10.92 16.62
C THR A 838 5.00 11.52 17.24
N PHE A 839 3.93 11.61 16.47
CA PHE A 839 2.59 11.91 16.99
C PHE A 839 1.79 10.61 17.01
N ASN A 840 1.95 9.85 18.10
CA ASN A 840 1.36 8.52 18.28
C ASN A 840 -0.10 8.58 18.71
N TYR A 841 -0.49 9.63 19.45
CA TYR A 841 -1.83 9.81 20.01
C TYR A 841 -2.42 11.12 19.48
N GLY A 842 -2.70 11.20 18.19
CA GLY A 842 -3.04 12.47 17.53
C GLY A 842 -4.44 13.02 17.85
N LYS A 843 -5.17 12.48 18.84
CA LYS A 843 -6.36 13.10 19.42
C LYS A 843 -6.01 13.91 20.66
N GLY A 844 -6.99 14.59 21.24
CA GLY A 844 -6.81 15.29 22.52
C GLY A 844 -7.08 14.39 23.71
N VAL A 845 -6.52 14.73 24.87
CA VAL A 845 -7.02 14.23 26.17
C VAL A 845 -8.42 14.81 26.50
N VAL A 846 -8.81 15.89 25.81
CA VAL A 846 -10.14 16.52 25.83
C VAL A 846 -10.67 16.59 24.40
N GLU A 847 -11.98 16.40 24.24
CA GLU A 847 -12.69 16.44 22.96
C GLU A 847 -12.65 17.85 22.35
N GLN A 848 -12.38 17.95 21.05
CA GLN A 848 -12.12 19.23 20.36
C GLN A 848 -12.86 19.28 19.01
N PRO A 849 -14.19 19.47 19.00
CA PRO A 849 -14.97 19.60 17.77
C PRO A 849 -14.68 20.94 17.06
N PHE A 850 -14.98 20.99 15.76
CA PHE A 850 -14.95 22.24 15.00
C PHE A 850 -16.08 23.19 15.40
N TRP A 851 -15.95 24.47 15.06
CA TRP A 851 -17.03 25.44 15.18
C TRP A 851 -18.10 25.19 14.13
N LYS A 852 -19.35 25.46 14.49
CA LYS A 852 -20.51 25.39 13.60
C LYS A 852 -20.53 26.55 12.60
N ASP A 853 -21.14 26.34 11.43
CA ASP A 853 -21.55 27.41 10.52
C ASP A 853 -22.79 28.11 11.08
N ASN A 854 -22.66 29.38 11.45
CA ASN A 854 -23.76 30.20 11.96
C ASN A 854 -24.25 31.24 10.93
N GLY A 855 -23.81 31.12 9.67
CA GLY A 855 -24.27 31.96 8.56
C GLY A 855 -23.90 33.44 8.70
N PHE A 856 -22.73 33.75 9.28
CA PHE A 856 -22.30 35.13 9.46
C PHE A 856 -22.05 35.85 8.13
N TYR A 857 -22.99 36.74 7.80
CA TYR A 857 -22.99 37.73 6.70
C TYR A 857 -22.67 37.21 5.29
N SER A 858 -23.65 37.32 4.40
CA SER A 858 -23.42 37.36 2.95
C SER A 858 -23.00 38.77 2.51
N TYR A 859 -21.83 38.88 1.89
CA TYR A 859 -21.39 40.11 1.22
C TYR A 859 -22.12 40.31 -0.11
N ALA A 860 -22.12 41.55 -0.62
CA ALA A 860 -22.73 41.89 -1.91
C ALA A 860 -22.05 41.21 -3.14
N ASP A 861 -20.89 40.58 -2.96
CA ASP A 861 -20.22 39.75 -3.96
C ASP A 861 -20.58 38.24 -3.86
N GLY A 862 -21.54 37.89 -3.01
CA GLY A 862 -22.01 36.51 -2.79
C GLY A 862 -21.17 35.68 -1.82
N THR A 863 -20.02 36.18 -1.34
CA THR A 863 -19.24 35.44 -0.33
C THR A 863 -19.93 35.44 1.04
N SER A 864 -19.86 34.32 1.77
CA SER A 864 -20.41 34.19 3.13
C SER A 864 -19.52 33.35 4.02
N TYR A 865 -19.54 33.63 5.33
CA TYR A 865 -18.64 33.01 6.31
C TYR A 865 -19.38 32.30 7.45
N ALA A 866 -18.65 31.53 8.22
CA ALA A 866 -19.16 30.76 9.34
C ALA A 866 -19.51 31.64 10.56
N ASN A 867 -18.57 32.48 10.96
CA ASN A 867 -18.57 33.18 12.24
C ASN A 867 -18.04 34.62 12.12
N ASP A 868 -18.32 35.40 13.17
CA ASP A 868 -18.02 36.83 13.27
C ASP A 868 -16.59 37.06 13.81
N PRO A 869 -15.63 37.53 13.01
CA PRO A 869 -14.23 37.67 13.43
C PRO A 869 -14.01 38.73 14.52
N ASP A 870 -14.97 39.64 14.70
CA ASP A 870 -14.89 40.71 15.71
C ASP A 870 -15.52 40.30 17.06
N LYS A 871 -16.11 39.09 17.15
CA LYS A 871 -16.59 38.48 18.40
C LYS A 871 -15.53 37.62 19.06
N ASP A 872 -15.70 37.43 20.37
CA ASP A 872 -14.91 36.49 21.17
C ASP A 872 -15.10 35.05 20.66
N GLN A 873 -14.00 34.43 20.25
CA GLN A 873 -13.95 33.09 19.65
C GLN A 873 -14.39 31.99 20.64
N SER A 874 -14.32 32.23 21.95
CA SER A 874 -14.86 31.34 22.98
C SER A 874 -16.39 31.25 22.97
N THR A 875 -17.06 32.21 22.31
CA THR A 875 -18.54 32.23 22.16
C THR A 875 -19.04 31.57 20.87
N TYR A 876 -18.15 31.11 20.00
CA TYR A 876 -18.55 30.38 18.78
C TYR A 876 -19.10 29.00 19.15
N PRO A 877 -20.35 28.65 18.80
CA PRO A 877 -20.90 27.35 19.11
C PRO A 877 -20.22 26.24 18.31
N LEU A 878 -20.07 25.08 18.93
CA LEU A 878 -19.40 23.91 18.40
C LEU A 878 -20.37 23.06 17.55
N ASP A 879 -19.83 22.28 16.63
CA ASP A 879 -20.57 21.25 15.90
C ASP A 879 -20.27 19.86 16.48
N ASP A 880 -21.18 19.38 17.35
CA ASP A 880 -21.07 18.08 18.02
C ASP A 880 -20.92 16.89 17.06
N ASN A 881 -21.29 17.03 15.78
CA ASN A 881 -21.11 15.98 14.76
C ASN A 881 -19.65 15.82 14.31
N THR A 882 -18.77 16.77 14.67
CA THR A 882 -17.35 16.80 14.26
C THR A 882 -16.38 16.32 15.36
N LYS A 883 -16.93 15.81 16.46
CA LYS A 883 -16.21 15.09 17.51
C LYS A 883 -15.51 13.86 16.93
N ASP A 884 -14.26 13.63 17.33
CA ASP A 884 -13.44 12.50 16.87
C ASP A 884 -12.87 11.66 18.02
N GLY A 885 -13.30 11.93 19.26
CA GLY A 885 -12.98 11.18 20.46
C GLY A 885 -11.75 11.71 21.20
N THR A 886 -11.37 11.00 22.27
CA THR A 886 -10.19 11.32 23.10
C THR A 886 -9.29 10.13 23.30
N GLU A 887 -8.02 10.41 23.60
CA GLU A 887 -6.98 9.41 23.88
C GLU A 887 -6.32 9.71 25.23
N ALA A 888 -6.04 8.69 26.03
CA ALA A 888 -5.48 8.85 27.37
C ALA A 888 -4.10 9.52 27.39
N TYR A 889 -3.32 9.34 26.33
CA TYR A 889 -2.03 10.00 26.11
C TYR A 889 -2.09 11.08 25.02
N GLY A 890 -3.28 11.56 24.67
CA GLY A 890 -3.53 12.46 23.54
C GLY A 890 -2.61 13.68 23.45
N GLU A 891 -2.12 13.94 22.25
CA GLU A 891 -1.07 14.90 21.88
C GLU A 891 -1.63 16.11 21.12
N ARG A 892 -2.89 16.08 20.69
CA ARG A 892 -3.54 17.23 20.04
C ARG A 892 -3.89 18.30 21.06
N VAL A 893 -3.07 19.34 21.11
CA VAL A 893 -3.20 20.47 22.05
C VAL A 893 -4.31 21.44 21.67
N PHE A 894 -4.65 21.58 20.38
CA PHE A 894 -5.83 22.34 19.93
C PHE A 894 -6.33 21.92 18.53
N ARG A 895 -7.60 22.23 18.22
CA ARG A 895 -8.26 22.05 16.91
C ARG A 895 -9.33 23.13 16.73
N ALA A 896 -9.44 23.70 15.53
CA ALA A 896 -10.38 24.78 15.18
C ALA A 896 -10.67 24.81 13.67
N GLY A 897 -11.66 25.61 13.26
CA GLY A 897 -12.18 25.70 11.88
C GLY A 897 -13.68 25.44 11.80
N THR A 898 -14.23 25.34 10.59
CA THR A 898 -15.66 25.04 10.35
C THR A 898 -15.80 24.13 9.14
N LEU A 899 -16.59 23.05 9.26
CA LEU A 899 -16.76 22.06 8.19
C LEU A 899 -17.35 22.70 6.93
N ARG A 900 -16.64 22.55 5.80
CA ARG A 900 -17.05 22.98 4.44
C ARG A 900 -17.42 24.47 4.34
N LYS A 901 -16.82 25.33 5.18
CA LYS A 901 -17.08 26.78 5.24
C LYS A 901 -15.84 27.59 5.65
N GLY A 902 -15.74 28.83 5.19
CA GLY A 902 -14.66 29.74 5.59
C GLY A 902 -14.93 30.46 6.91
N ASN A 903 -13.92 30.59 7.77
CA ASN A 903 -13.96 31.34 9.03
C ASN A 903 -12.85 32.43 9.08
N PRO A 904 -13.18 33.72 8.93
CA PRO A 904 -12.20 34.81 8.84
C PRO A 904 -11.33 35.04 10.09
N CYS A 905 -11.70 34.52 11.27
CA CYS A 905 -10.90 34.72 12.48
C CYS A 905 -9.49 34.11 12.39
N LEU A 906 -9.27 33.15 11.48
CA LEU A 906 -7.98 32.49 11.28
C LEU A 906 -6.92 33.39 10.61
N VAL A 907 -7.33 34.51 10.02
CA VAL A 907 -6.44 35.47 9.32
C VAL A 907 -6.63 36.93 9.74
N LYS A 908 -7.76 37.28 10.36
CA LYS A 908 -8.05 38.65 10.82
C LYS A 908 -7.60 38.92 12.25
N GLY A 909 -7.31 40.19 12.54
CA GLY A 909 -6.87 40.63 13.86
C GLY A 909 -5.59 39.92 14.29
N ASP A 910 -5.62 39.31 15.47
CA ASP A 910 -4.51 38.49 16.00
C ASP A 910 -4.49 37.04 15.50
N GLY A 911 -5.52 36.60 14.76
CA GLY A 911 -5.74 35.21 14.40
C GLY A 911 -6.59 34.41 15.40
N LEU A 912 -6.49 33.08 15.34
CA LEU A 912 -7.02 32.15 16.34
C LEU A 912 -6.43 32.46 17.72
N LYS A 913 -7.28 32.44 18.75
CA LYS A 913 -6.89 32.55 20.17
C LYS A 913 -7.28 31.27 20.90
N GLY A 914 -6.40 30.77 21.77
CA GLY A 914 -6.63 29.53 22.49
C GLY A 914 -5.60 29.27 23.60
N THR A 915 -5.63 28.05 24.14
CA THR A 915 -4.67 27.59 25.15
C THR A 915 -4.01 26.28 24.74
N ILE A 916 -2.79 26.06 25.24
CA ILE A 916 -2.05 24.80 25.15
C ILE A 916 -1.82 24.33 26.59
N PHE A 917 -2.34 23.16 26.95
CA PHE A 917 -2.06 22.49 28.22
C PHE A 917 -0.96 21.45 28.04
N ILE A 918 0.01 21.45 28.95
CA ILE A 918 1.06 20.44 29.03
C ILE A 918 0.71 19.46 30.16
N PRO A 919 0.53 18.15 29.87
CA PRO A 919 0.24 17.17 30.91
C PRO A 919 1.29 17.14 32.02
N GLU A 920 0.86 16.85 33.26
CA GLU A 920 1.77 16.69 34.41
C GLU A 920 2.77 15.54 34.20
N ASP A 921 2.42 14.56 33.38
CA ASP A 921 3.20 13.36 33.07
C ASP A 921 3.99 13.45 31.76
N ALA A 922 4.01 14.58 31.05
CA ALA A 922 4.71 14.71 29.76
C ALA A 922 6.22 14.41 29.88
N HIS A 923 6.82 13.82 28.85
CA HIS A 923 8.25 13.54 28.76
C HIS A 923 9.08 14.82 28.92
N VAL A 924 10.12 14.80 29.76
CA VAL A 924 11.02 15.95 29.98
C VAL A 924 12.22 15.85 29.04
N GLY A 925 12.38 16.86 28.19
CA GLY A 925 13.41 16.92 27.16
C GLY A 925 12.86 17.45 25.84
N LYS A 926 13.42 16.96 24.74
CA LYS A 926 13.05 17.39 23.38
C LYS A 926 11.69 16.84 22.97
N SER A 927 10.88 17.71 22.40
CA SER A 927 9.59 17.45 21.78
C SER A 927 9.47 18.31 20.50
N ARG A 928 8.32 18.28 19.83
CA ARG A 928 7.97 19.16 18.73
C ARG A 928 6.48 19.52 18.78
N LEU A 929 6.18 20.81 18.60
CA LEU A 929 4.85 21.30 18.29
C LEU A 929 4.73 21.39 16.77
N ARG A 930 3.81 20.63 16.18
CA ARG A 930 3.41 20.76 14.79
C ARG A 930 2.05 21.45 14.71
N ILE A 931 1.96 22.50 13.91
CA ILE A 931 0.72 23.21 13.60
C ILE A 931 0.37 22.93 12.13
N VAL A 932 -0.79 22.32 11.88
CA VAL A 932 -1.25 21.97 10.53
C VAL A 932 -2.54 22.72 10.19
N TYR A 933 -2.57 23.32 9.00
CA TYR A 933 -3.76 23.75 8.29
C TYR A 933 -4.06 22.74 7.17
N SER A 934 -5.33 22.34 7.00
CA SER A 934 -5.80 21.53 5.87
C SER A 934 -7.19 22.00 5.42
N ASP A 935 -7.53 21.86 4.15
CA ASP A 935 -8.74 22.47 3.56
C ASP A 935 -10.05 21.98 4.20
N ALA A 936 -10.96 22.93 4.46
CA ALA A 936 -12.19 22.70 5.23
C ALA A 936 -13.18 21.70 4.60
N TRP A 937 -12.96 21.27 3.35
CA TRP A 937 -13.78 20.25 2.69
C TRP A 937 -13.27 18.81 2.89
N PHE A 938 -12.04 18.62 3.40
CA PHE A 938 -11.35 17.33 3.46
C PHE A 938 -10.97 16.94 4.91
N ALA A 939 -11.96 16.84 5.78
CA ALA A 939 -11.75 16.60 7.22
C ALA A 939 -11.02 15.28 7.54
N GLY A 940 -11.05 14.28 6.66
CA GLY A 940 -10.28 13.04 6.84
C GLY A 940 -8.78 13.22 6.63
N ALA A 941 -8.38 14.14 5.75
CA ALA A 941 -6.99 14.52 5.47
C ALA A 941 -6.51 15.69 6.38
N PHE A 942 -6.97 15.70 7.64
CA PHE A 942 -6.57 16.67 8.65
C PHE A 942 -6.02 15.94 9.87
N GLY A 943 -4.69 15.95 10.00
CA GLY A 943 -3.93 15.34 11.07
C GLY A 943 -2.49 15.85 11.10
N PRO A 944 -1.64 15.35 12.01
CA PRO A 944 -0.26 15.78 12.16
C PRO A 944 0.69 15.24 11.07
N GLY A 945 0.25 14.37 10.18
CA GLY A 945 1.09 13.77 9.14
C GLY A 945 0.27 13.38 7.91
N SER A 946 0.97 12.95 6.86
CA SER A 946 0.49 12.88 5.47
C SER A 946 0.46 14.24 4.77
N LYS A 947 0.25 14.21 3.45
CA LYS A 947 0.09 15.42 2.65
C LYS A 947 -1.21 16.14 3.03
N THR A 948 -1.21 17.46 2.95
CA THR A 948 -2.32 18.33 3.34
C THR A 948 -3.04 18.86 2.12
N ASN A 949 -4.35 18.62 2.02
CA ASN A 949 -5.14 19.08 0.88
C ASN A 949 -5.22 20.61 0.92
N LYS A 950 -4.56 21.29 -0.04
CA LYS A 950 -4.39 22.76 -0.04
C LYS A 950 -3.95 23.31 1.34
N GLY A 951 -3.12 22.59 2.09
CA GLY A 951 -2.81 22.94 3.48
C GLY A 951 -1.53 23.75 3.69
N TYR A 952 -1.08 23.82 4.95
CA TYR A 952 0.23 24.33 5.38
C TYR A 952 0.65 23.73 6.71
N THR A 953 1.95 23.49 6.90
CA THR A 953 2.51 22.96 8.14
C THR A 953 3.63 23.84 8.68
N LEU A 954 3.57 24.14 9.97
CA LEU A 954 4.63 24.78 10.75
C LEU A 954 5.12 23.81 11.84
N ASP A 955 6.39 23.41 11.76
CA ASP A 955 7.06 22.71 12.85
C ASP A 955 7.80 23.71 13.75
N ILE A 956 7.70 23.51 15.07
CA ILE A 956 8.41 24.25 16.12
C ILE A 956 9.04 23.22 17.06
N ASP A 957 10.35 23.22 17.22
CA ASP A 957 11.01 22.35 18.23
C ASP A 957 10.59 22.79 19.64
N VAL A 958 10.42 21.84 20.56
CA VAL A 958 9.96 22.09 21.93
C VAL A 958 10.96 21.54 22.95
N ASP A 959 11.11 22.25 24.07
CA ASP A 959 11.86 21.83 25.25
C ASP A 959 10.89 21.75 26.45
N ILE A 960 10.48 20.53 26.81
CA ILE A 960 9.56 20.29 27.93
C ILE A 960 10.40 20.15 29.21
N VAL A 961 10.20 21.04 30.18
CA VAL A 961 10.90 21.02 31.47
C VAL A 961 9.97 20.63 32.62
N GLY A 962 10.53 20.11 33.71
CA GLY A 962 9.79 19.78 34.92
C GLY A 962 10.46 18.69 35.74
N ASP A 963 9.91 18.43 36.93
CA ASP A 963 10.47 17.51 37.92
C ASP A 963 9.66 16.20 38.07
N ASN A 964 8.49 16.08 37.43
CA ASN A 964 7.65 14.89 37.54
C ASN A 964 8.25 13.75 36.71
N GLN A 965 8.78 12.73 37.39
CA GLN A 965 9.42 11.57 36.77
C GLN A 965 9.06 10.25 37.49
N PRO A 966 8.96 9.11 36.77
CA PRO A 966 9.05 9.00 35.31
C PRO A 966 7.79 9.56 34.63
N GLY A 967 7.98 10.36 33.58
CA GLY A 967 6.88 10.76 32.69
C GLY A 967 6.36 9.59 31.85
N ARG A 968 5.29 9.82 31.09
CA ARG A 968 4.88 8.90 30.01
C ARG A 968 6.06 8.69 29.05
N THR A 969 6.16 7.46 28.55
CA THR A 969 7.30 7.01 27.77
C THR A 969 6.82 6.06 26.68
N TYR A 970 7.26 6.30 25.45
CA TYR A 970 7.08 5.35 24.37
C TYR A 970 7.88 4.06 24.62
N VAL A 971 7.26 2.91 24.36
CA VAL A 971 7.93 1.61 24.39
C VAL A 971 7.99 1.08 22.96
N ASP A 972 9.15 1.20 22.32
CA ASP A 972 9.34 0.60 20.99
C ASP A 972 9.18 -0.91 21.07
N LYS A 973 8.11 -1.41 20.45
CA LYS A 973 7.76 -2.82 20.42
C LYS A 973 8.33 -3.58 19.22
N HIS A 974 8.99 -2.93 18.27
CA HIS A 974 9.59 -3.61 17.12
C HIS A 974 10.60 -4.68 17.55
N ASP A 975 10.96 -5.59 16.65
CA ASP A 975 12.11 -6.47 16.90
C ASP A 975 13.41 -5.82 16.43
N VAL A 976 14.47 -5.97 17.24
CA VAL A 976 15.56 -4.99 17.30
C VAL A 976 16.94 -5.63 17.33
N GLY A 977 17.95 -4.86 16.94
CA GLY A 977 19.33 -5.32 16.76
C GLY A 977 19.68 -5.61 15.31
N ASN A 978 20.82 -6.27 15.08
CA ASN A 978 21.29 -6.56 13.72
C ASN A 978 20.33 -7.52 12.97
N PRO A 979 20.12 -7.34 11.66
CA PRO A 979 19.42 -8.29 10.80
C PRO A 979 20.09 -9.67 10.79
N ASP A 980 19.26 -10.71 10.64
CA ASP A 980 19.71 -12.08 10.32
C ASP A 980 20.45 -12.09 8.97
N ASN A 981 21.42 -12.98 8.82
CA ASN A 981 22.05 -13.20 7.52
C ASN A 981 21.04 -13.80 6.54
N TRP A 982 20.98 -13.23 5.34
CA TRP A 982 20.16 -13.72 4.24
C TRP A 982 20.42 -15.21 4.00
N THR A 983 19.34 -15.99 4.03
CA THR A 983 19.38 -17.45 3.93
C THR A 983 18.14 -17.96 3.20
N ILE A 984 18.35 -18.76 2.15
CA ILE A 984 17.26 -19.48 1.47
C ILE A 984 17.15 -20.88 2.08
N VAL A 985 15.92 -21.33 2.32
CA VAL A 985 15.62 -22.57 3.05
C VAL A 985 15.70 -23.80 2.12
N THR A 986 16.88 -23.98 1.50
CA THR A 986 17.13 -24.81 0.31
C THR A 986 16.68 -26.27 0.37
N ALA A 987 16.90 -26.98 1.48
CA ALA A 987 16.32 -28.30 1.75
C ALA A 987 16.40 -28.63 3.25
N VAL A 988 15.35 -29.23 3.83
CA VAL A 988 15.31 -29.62 5.25
C VAL A 988 14.53 -30.93 5.41
N ASP A 989 15.25 -32.05 5.48
CA ASP A 989 14.68 -33.41 5.39
C ASP A 989 14.11 -33.96 6.72
N LYS A 990 14.24 -33.20 7.81
CA LYS A 990 13.68 -33.47 9.15
C LYS A 990 13.11 -32.20 9.79
N VAL A 991 11.92 -32.31 10.35
CA VAL A 991 11.31 -31.27 11.19
C VAL A 991 11.93 -31.30 12.59
N ALA A 992 11.98 -30.14 13.24
CA ALA A 992 12.72 -29.90 14.47
C ALA A 992 12.04 -30.45 15.74
N ASN A 993 11.95 -31.78 15.87
CA ASN A 993 11.73 -32.43 17.18
C ASN A 993 13.03 -32.34 18.02
N VAL A 994 13.28 -31.18 18.63
CA VAL A 994 14.55 -30.87 19.34
C VAL A 994 14.64 -31.54 20.72
N THR A 995 14.54 -32.86 20.76
CA THR A 995 14.53 -33.70 21.98
C THR A 995 15.69 -34.70 21.99
N GLY A 996 16.93 -34.19 21.90
CA GLY A 996 18.12 -35.03 21.92
C GLY A 996 19.43 -34.26 22.09
N VAL A 997 20.55 -34.99 22.14
CA VAL A 997 21.89 -34.41 22.19
C VAL A 997 22.22 -33.82 20.80
N PRO A 998 22.71 -32.56 20.72
CA PRO A 998 23.07 -31.96 19.44
C PRO A 998 24.17 -32.76 18.73
N SER A 999 24.09 -32.86 17.41
CA SER A 999 25.10 -33.51 16.57
C SER A 999 25.20 -32.88 15.19
N VAL A 1000 26.36 -33.04 14.55
CA VAL A 1000 26.61 -32.67 13.16
C VAL A 1000 27.49 -33.74 12.53
N GLN A 1001 27.23 -34.03 11.26
CA GLN A 1001 27.99 -34.95 10.42
C GLN A 1001 28.21 -34.35 9.03
N VAL A 1002 29.17 -34.86 8.27
CA VAL A 1002 29.42 -34.42 6.89
C VAL A 1002 28.82 -35.47 5.93
N VAL A 1003 27.88 -35.06 5.08
CA VAL A 1003 27.23 -35.91 4.08
C VAL A 1003 27.27 -35.18 2.74
N ASN A 1004 27.86 -35.82 1.71
CA ASN A 1004 27.95 -35.29 0.34
C ASN A 1004 28.49 -33.84 0.25
N GLY A 1005 29.46 -33.46 1.10
CA GLY A 1005 30.01 -32.11 1.13
C GLY A 1005 29.14 -31.06 1.85
N LYS A 1006 28.13 -31.48 2.59
CA LYS A 1006 27.28 -30.61 3.42
C LYS A 1006 27.34 -31.02 4.88
N LEU A 1007 27.23 -30.06 5.80
CA LEU A 1007 27.00 -30.32 7.21
C LEU A 1007 25.53 -30.67 7.39
N VAL A 1008 25.24 -31.80 8.04
CA VAL A 1008 23.89 -32.23 8.41
C VAL A 1008 23.80 -32.26 9.94
N PHE A 1009 22.81 -31.56 10.48
CA PHE A 1009 22.64 -31.29 11.90
C PHE A 1009 21.43 -32.02 12.45
N GLU A 1010 21.52 -32.52 13.69
CA GLU A 1010 20.39 -33.04 14.43
C GLU A 1010 20.35 -32.44 15.85
N ASN A 1011 19.14 -32.30 16.41
CA ASN A 1011 18.87 -31.80 17.76
C ASN A 1011 19.60 -30.48 18.12
N THR A 1012 19.79 -29.59 17.16
CA THR A 1012 20.61 -28.38 17.31
C THR A 1012 19.75 -27.12 17.16
N SER A 1013 19.65 -26.30 18.21
CA SER A 1013 18.89 -25.04 18.19
C SER A 1013 19.72 -23.85 17.69
N LYS A 1014 21.05 -23.94 17.70
CA LYS A 1014 21.98 -23.01 17.04
C LYS A 1014 23.29 -23.74 16.72
N ALA A 1015 23.91 -23.45 15.57
CA ALA A 1015 25.30 -23.80 15.30
C ALA A 1015 26.16 -22.55 15.10
N GLU A 1016 27.42 -22.62 15.52
CA GLU A 1016 28.45 -21.62 15.27
C GLU A 1016 29.66 -22.35 14.68
N ILE A 1017 29.95 -22.07 13.41
CA ILE A 1017 31.01 -22.73 12.64
C ILE A 1017 32.23 -21.82 12.66
N TYR A 1018 33.38 -22.36 13.03
CA TYR A 1018 34.66 -21.65 13.14
C TYR A 1018 35.74 -22.34 12.31
N THR A 1019 36.73 -21.58 11.86
CA THR A 1019 38.02 -22.12 11.39
C THR A 1019 38.86 -22.65 12.55
N VAL A 1020 39.91 -23.42 12.25
CA VAL A 1020 40.83 -23.98 13.28
C VAL A 1020 41.65 -22.92 14.04
N ASP A 1021 41.80 -21.70 13.52
CA ASP A 1021 42.38 -20.55 14.22
C ASP A 1021 41.34 -19.74 15.02
N GLY A 1022 40.09 -20.22 15.11
CA GLY A 1022 39.06 -19.68 16.00
C GLY A 1022 38.24 -18.51 15.45
N ARG A 1023 38.40 -18.15 14.17
CA ARG A 1023 37.54 -17.14 13.52
C ARG A 1023 36.15 -17.74 13.24
N LEU A 1024 35.09 -16.99 13.54
CA LEU A 1024 33.72 -17.39 13.19
C LEU A 1024 33.53 -17.29 11.67
N VAL A 1025 33.07 -18.37 11.04
CA VAL A 1025 32.72 -18.45 9.62
C VAL A 1025 31.24 -18.17 9.44
N GLN A 1026 30.37 -18.80 10.24
CA GLN A 1026 28.93 -18.70 10.11
C GLN A 1026 28.25 -19.00 11.46
N SER A 1027 27.12 -18.34 11.72
CA SER A 1027 26.22 -18.66 12.83
C SER A 1027 24.83 -18.93 12.25
N ILE A 1028 24.19 -20.03 12.65
CA ILE A 1028 22.93 -20.51 12.08
C ILE A 1028 21.98 -20.88 13.21
N VAL A 1029 20.73 -20.41 13.17
CA VAL A 1029 19.68 -20.76 14.14
C VAL A 1029 18.87 -21.95 13.61
N ALA A 1030 18.47 -22.86 14.51
CA ALA A 1030 17.76 -24.12 14.21
C ALA A 1030 18.26 -24.91 12.96
N PRO A 1031 19.59 -25.08 12.77
CA PRO A 1031 20.13 -25.69 11.56
C PRO A 1031 19.74 -27.16 11.43
N VAL A 1032 19.41 -27.58 10.20
CA VAL A 1032 19.29 -28.99 9.80
C VAL A 1032 20.32 -29.35 8.73
N THR A 1033 20.67 -28.42 7.84
CA THR A 1033 21.84 -28.51 6.96
C THR A 1033 22.56 -27.18 6.82
N ALA A 1034 23.85 -27.21 6.49
CA ALA A 1034 24.62 -26.05 6.02
C ALA A 1034 25.62 -26.49 4.94
N GLU A 1035 25.81 -25.65 3.94
CA GLU A 1035 26.77 -25.86 2.85
C GLU A 1035 27.75 -24.69 2.84
N LEU A 1036 29.04 -24.99 2.63
CA LEU A 1036 30.11 -24.00 2.69
C LEU A 1036 30.95 -24.13 1.42
N HIS A 1037 30.96 -23.06 0.61
CA HIS A 1037 31.68 -23.02 -0.65
C HIS A 1037 33.19 -22.81 -0.45
N THR A 1038 33.86 -23.80 0.13
CA THR A 1038 35.32 -23.81 0.33
C THR A 1038 36.04 -24.43 -0.87
N ALA A 1039 36.90 -23.67 -1.54
CA ALA A 1039 37.64 -24.12 -2.73
C ALA A 1039 38.68 -25.22 -2.47
N ASN A 1040 38.97 -25.55 -1.21
CA ASN A 1040 39.90 -26.60 -0.77
C ASN A 1040 39.32 -27.34 0.43
N LYS A 1041 39.80 -28.57 0.68
CA LYS A 1041 39.43 -29.33 1.88
C LYS A 1041 39.76 -28.54 3.15
N THR A 1042 38.75 -28.28 3.96
CA THR A 1042 38.82 -27.31 5.06
C THR A 1042 38.37 -27.95 6.38
N VAL A 1043 39.22 -27.81 7.39
CA VAL A 1043 38.97 -28.29 8.75
C VAL A 1043 38.27 -27.19 9.54
N LEU A 1044 37.12 -27.50 10.13
CA LEU A 1044 36.29 -26.56 10.87
C LEU A 1044 35.93 -27.09 12.26
N ILE A 1045 35.60 -26.18 13.17
CA ILE A 1045 35.10 -26.46 14.52
C ILE A 1045 33.66 -25.94 14.58
N VAL A 1046 32.69 -26.82 14.77
CA VAL A 1046 31.29 -26.48 14.87
C VAL A 1046 30.86 -26.57 16.33
N LYS A 1047 30.56 -25.45 16.98
CA LYS A 1047 29.81 -25.48 18.25
C LYS A 1047 28.35 -25.68 17.93
N LEU A 1048 27.74 -26.66 18.59
CA LEU A 1048 26.33 -26.96 18.52
C LEU A 1048 25.70 -26.62 19.87
N HIS A 1049 24.59 -25.90 19.83
CA HIS A 1049 23.82 -25.51 21.00
C HIS A 1049 22.46 -26.20 20.96
N ASN A 1050 21.99 -26.69 22.10
CA ASN A 1050 20.60 -27.07 22.33
C ASN A 1050 20.22 -26.73 23.77
N ASN A 1051 19.33 -25.76 23.96
CA ASN A 1051 18.94 -25.25 25.27
C ASN A 1051 20.18 -24.86 26.12
N LYS A 1052 20.49 -25.62 27.19
CA LYS A 1052 21.68 -25.40 28.05
C LYS A 1052 22.89 -26.26 27.66
N THR A 1053 22.78 -27.11 26.64
CA THR A 1053 23.84 -28.02 26.19
C THR A 1053 24.63 -27.39 25.04
N VAL A 1054 25.95 -27.27 25.20
CA VAL A 1054 26.87 -26.83 24.14
C VAL A 1054 27.89 -27.94 23.87
N LYS A 1055 28.14 -28.25 22.59
CA LYS A 1055 29.01 -29.33 22.14
C LYS A 1055 29.82 -28.90 20.92
N SER A 1056 31.15 -28.88 21.06
CA SER A 1056 32.06 -28.65 19.92
C SER A 1056 32.32 -29.96 19.16
N VAL A 1057 32.18 -29.93 17.83
CA VAL A 1057 32.48 -31.04 16.93
C VAL A 1057 33.46 -30.56 15.87
N LYS A 1058 34.55 -31.31 15.65
CA LYS A 1058 35.50 -31.02 14.56
C LYS A 1058 35.05 -31.75 13.30
N VAL A 1059 34.94 -31.02 12.20
CA VAL A 1059 34.49 -31.54 10.89
C VAL A 1059 35.52 -31.24 9.80
N VAL A 1060 35.44 -31.98 8.70
CA VAL A 1060 36.26 -31.75 7.50
C VAL A 1060 35.33 -31.79 6.30
N LEU A 1061 35.26 -30.66 5.58
CA LEU A 1061 34.67 -30.55 4.25
C LEU A 1061 35.77 -30.78 3.21
#